data_AF-A0A545W834-F1
#
_entry.id   AF-A0A545W834-F1
#
_cell.length_a   1.000
_cell.length_b   1.000
_cell.length_c   1.000
_cell.angle_alpha   90.00
_cell.angle_beta   90.00
_cell.angle_gamma   90.00
#
_symmetry.space_group_name_H-M   'P 1'
#
loop_
_entity.id
_entity.type
_entity.pdbx_description
1 polymer ?
#
loop_
_entity_poly.entity_id
_entity_poly.type
_entity_poly.pdbx_seq_one_letter_code
_entity_poly.pdbx_strand_id
1 'polypeptide(L)'
;MKSSRYASTRQKSCQQCSSAKARCDRKHTRCGRCAQRHLACHYPQAAPQLSELNPSTSIPSPASDFSFNACTPGRTPGQANGPLPATGASLAVPSSHGPPGTVADDDDADPYHALDFSRLDLACPIDAERIQNRWLNPYLEQPDQVVKDYPPMVTRFIFRILKSYAAMAARGRTALPFVHAAQMGVIGSHLATCLSLARVSDNPLPGSEDAAAAILQREMEAITAAPDQVRDADDVASLAAFQAYLIYILILFFRLNQGPSPFFRSAMTTLQGLACITSRQGLVCAADATHSRPRWEEWIVAEAKRRTLYVMYLLDSVLSDQENLPSYLGTELRGLPVPSNKALWHAPNRAAWEKEYNMFLAAWPDKHLTIDELWPIPPEMDDEGILGGMASKEQQERDGSTLESASQPAPAAPEAPFTIFDKRQTWFIVFIVSVAATFSGFASNIYFPALPTIAADLGVSAELVTLTVTSYLVFQGLAPSFWGPVSDVRGRRVAYVCTFVVFLGACVGLALARNYATLVALRCLQSAGSASTIAIGAGVIGDVTTRAERGGFMGVFQAGLLMPVAVGPIIGGAVAGTLGWRAIFWLLAVYSGVFLAALVVALPETLRSLVGNASLVEGAWLVRFPLRVYQRTTARTDWDRNAPPSALPKPKRIDVLGPLRILGSKFATPIIVFLAVYYTVWQMSITAMSSLFKDRYGLSEIQIGLTFIANGVGCMLGTLVTGRILDADYRRVKAKLATTTTTGHPADDGSDEASSLFPIETARLRLIPLFSLLQCLSLLLFGWTIQYPRSVPIAVPIISTFVTGWTAVSTQSAITTYLVDIFPDRSAAATASLNLARCLFAAGGTSFVMPMIRGIDVGWTFTACVAVQLVALIGPFVQYRYAQKWRLEMEKEKDSKMEH
;
A
#
# COMPACT_ATOMS: atom_id res chain seq x y z
N MET A 1 -11.29 46.85 -16.05
CA MET A 1 -12.48 46.37 -15.32
C MET A 1 -13.40 45.60 -16.27
N LYS A 2 -13.39 44.27 -16.21
CA LYS A 2 -14.36 43.40 -16.89
C LYS A 2 -14.78 42.31 -15.91
N SER A 3 -16.04 42.38 -15.49
CA SER A 3 -16.70 41.41 -14.62
C SER A 3 -16.85 40.07 -15.36
N SER A 4 -16.37 39.00 -14.73
CA SER A 4 -16.58 37.62 -15.18
C SER A 4 -17.93 37.13 -14.66
N ARG A 5 -18.86 36.87 -15.58
CA ARG A 5 -20.08 36.10 -15.32
C ARG A 5 -19.70 34.62 -15.23
N TYR A 6 -19.87 33.99 -14.09
CA TYR A 6 -20.27 32.58 -14.03
C TYR A 6 -21.10 32.32 -12.78
N ALA A 7 -22.41 32.29 -12.97
CA ALA A 7 -23.32 31.51 -12.17
C ALA A 7 -23.89 30.38 -13.04
N SER A 8 -23.99 29.19 -12.44
CA SER A 8 -25.03 28.16 -12.64
C SER A 8 -24.55 26.72 -12.96
N THR A 9 -24.97 25.84 -12.04
CA THR A 9 -25.63 24.54 -12.23
C THR A 9 -24.92 23.40 -12.96
N ARG A 10 -24.65 22.36 -12.17
CA ARG A 10 -23.89 21.13 -12.46
C ARG A 10 -24.72 20.06 -13.21
N GLN A 11 -25.50 20.42 -14.22
CA GLN A 11 -26.29 19.43 -14.99
C GLN A 11 -25.96 19.56 -16.49
N LYS A 12 -25.70 18.44 -17.19
CA LYS A 12 -25.12 18.45 -18.55
C LYS A 12 -26.04 17.98 -19.70
N SER A 13 -27.29 17.59 -19.45
CA SER A 13 -28.22 17.09 -20.48
C SER A 13 -29.70 17.32 -20.12
N CYS A 14 -30.58 17.40 -21.11
CA CYS A 14 -32.04 17.41 -20.89
C CYS A 14 -32.52 16.02 -20.45
N GLN A 15 -33.69 15.95 -19.81
CA GLN A 15 -34.22 14.72 -19.21
C GLN A 15 -34.36 13.58 -20.24
N GLN A 16 -34.83 13.88 -21.46
CA GLN A 16 -34.99 12.88 -22.53
C GLN A 16 -33.68 12.42 -23.20
N CYS A 17 -32.62 13.22 -23.11
CA CYS A 17 -31.29 12.77 -23.54
C CYS A 17 -30.58 12.00 -22.42
N SER A 18 -30.84 12.36 -21.16
CA SER A 18 -30.34 11.65 -19.99
C SER A 18 -30.92 10.24 -19.89
N SER A 19 -32.26 10.10 -19.99
CA SER A 19 -32.95 8.81 -19.94
C SER A 19 -32.49 7.87 -21.06
N ALA A 20 -32.32 8.41 -22.27
CA ALA A 20 -31.87 7.64 -23.42
C ALA A 20 -30.34 7.48 -23.55
N LYS A 21 -29.56 7.92 -22.55
CA LYS A 21 -28.08 7.91 -22.55
C LYS A 21 -27.44 8.48 -23.83
N ALA A 22 -28.05 9.53 -24.40
CA ALA A 22 -27.64 10.15 -25.65
C ALA A 22 -27.06 11.57 -25.44
N ARG A 23 -26.18 12.01 -26.35
CA ARG A 23 -25.55 13.33 -26.27
C ARG A 23 -26.58 14.46 -26.48
N CYS A 24 -26.53 15.49 -25.63
CA CYS A 24 -27.41 16.66 -25.69
C CYS A 24 -26.60 17.91 -26.07
N ASP A 25 -27.03 18.64 -27.09
CA ASP A 25 -26.36 19.85 -27.63
C ASP A 25 -26.80 21.16 -26.96
N ARG A 26 -27.71 21.09 -25.97
CA ARG A 26 -28.05 22.19 -25.03
C ARG A 26 -28.47 23.53 -25.65
N LYS A 27 -29.19 23.51 -26.78
CA LYS A 27 -29.78 24.72 -27.35
C LYS A 27 -30.91 25.28 -26.45
N HIS A 28 -31.05 26.60 -26.45
CA HIS A 28 -31.85 27.38 -25.49
C HIS A 28 -33.35 27.02 -25.43
N THR A 29 -33.92 26.49 -26.51
CA THR A 29 -35.34 26.14 -26.60
C THR A 29 -35.60 24.64 -26.67
N ARG A 30 -34.86 23.90 -27.50
CA ARG A 30 -34.90 22.44 -27.60
C ARG A 30 -33.59 21.90 -28.18
N CYS A 31 -33.08 20.80 -27.64
CA CYS A 31 -31.88 20.14 -28.15
C CYS A 31 -32.14 19.52 -29.55
N GLY A 32 -31.13 19.44 -30.41
CA GLY A 32 -31.26 18.98 -31.79
C GLY A 32 -31.84 17.56 -31.91
N ARG A 33 -31.45 16.65 -31.00
CA ARG A 33 -31.99 15.29 -30.95
C ARG A 33 -33.49 15.28 -30.63
N CYS A 34 -33.92 16.05 -29.63
CA CYS A 34 -35.33 16.13 -29.27
C CYS A 34 -36.14 16.84 -30.37
N ALA A 35 -35.58 17.84 -31.05
CA ALA A 35 -36.22 18.52 -32.17
C ALA A 35 -36.44 17.57 -33.37
N GLN A 36 -35.41 16.81 -33.77
CA GLN A 36 -35.50 15.86 -34.88
C GLN A 36 -36.47 14.71 -34.62
N ARG A 37 -36.60 14.28 -33.36
CA ARG A 37 -37.48 13.17 -32.97
C ARG A 37 -38.84 13.62 -32.45
N HIS A 38 -39.16 14.91 -32.55
CA HIS A 38 -40.39 15.50 -32.02
C HIS A 38 -40.67 15.14 -30.54
N LEU A 39 -39.61 15.07 -29.73
CA LEU A 39 -39.69 14.77 -28.30
C LEU A 39 -39.70 16.05 -27.45
N ALA A 40 -40.45 16.04 -26.35
CA ALA A 40 -40.47 17.13 -25.38
C ALA A 40 -39.09 17.28 -24.71
N CYS A 41 -38.50 18.48 -24.77
CA CYS A 41 -37.14 18.75 -24.31
C CYS A 41 -37.15 19.58 -23.03
N HIS A 42 -37.19 18.92 -21.87
CA HIS A 42 -37.21 19.60 -20.57
C HIS A 42 -35.83 19.56 -19.89
N TYR A 43 -35.36 20.71 -19.43
CA TYR A 43 -34.25 20.80 -18.47
C TYR A 43 -34.86 21.04 -17.09
N PRO A 44 -34.53 20.23 -16.08
CA PRO A 44 -35.04 20.46 -14.73
C PRO A 44 -34.54 21.82 -14.23
N GLN A 45 -35.48 22.71 -13.88
CA GLN A 45 -35.17 24.00 -13.26
C GLN A 45 -34.91 23.78 -11.76
N ALA A 46 -33.90 24.45 -11.21
CA ALA A 46 -33.73 24.52 -9.75
C ALA A 46 -34.91 25.31 -9.15
N ALA A 47 -35.43 24.86 -8.00
CA ALA A 47 -36.60 25.43 -7.34
C ALA A 47 -36.45 26.94 -7.09
N PRO A 48 -37.49 27.77 -7.33
CA PRO A 48 -37.43 29.21 -7.10
C PRO A 48 -37.75 29.60 -5.65
N GLN A 49 -36.97 30.56 -5.14
CA GLN A 49 -37.29 31.38 -3.97
C GLN A 49 -38.58 32.18 -4.22
N LEU A 50 -39.47 32.22 -3.23
CA LEU A 50 -40.63 33.11 -3.21
C LEU A 50 -40.18 34.57 -3.01
N SER A 51 -40.69 35.45 -3.86
CA SER A 51 -40.70 36.91 -3.72
C SER A 51 -42.00 37.40 -4.33
N GLU A 52 -42.75 38.24 -3.61
CA GLU A 52 -43.58 39.38 -4.09
C GLU A 52 -44.07 40.15 -2.82
N LEU A 53 -44.14 41.48 -2.69
CA LEU A 53 -43.66 42.67 -3.42
C LEU A 53 -44.01 43.93 -2.56
N ASN A 54 -43.01 44.79 -2.25
CA ASN A 54 -42.96 46.29 -2.16
C ASN A 54 -44.11 47.15 -1.55
N PRO A 55 -43.91 48.46 -1.14
CA PRO A 55 -42.84 49.40 -1.55
C PRO A 55 -42.27 50.37 -0.46
N SER A 56 -41.27 51.15 -0.92
CA SER A 56 -40.97 52.58 -0.59
C SER A 56 -40.16 53.02 0.65
N THR A 57 -39.15 53.85 0.32
CA THR A 57 -38.62 55.07 1.01
C THR A 57 -37.79 54.97 2.30
N SER A 58 -36.47 55.03 2.11
CA SER A 58 -35.46 55.95 2.70
C SER A 58 -35.44 56.34 4.21
N ILE A 59 -34.18 56.41 4.69
CA ILE A 59 -33.56 57.14 5.84
C ILE A 59 -33.56 56.43 7.25
N PRO A 60 -32.67 56.81 8.22
CA PRO A 60 -31.62 55.96 8.80
C PRO A 60 -31.82 55.66 10.32
N SER A 61 -30.91 54.88 10.92
CA SER A 61 -30.81 54.65 12.40
C SER A 61 -30.56 55.96 13.19
N PRO A 62 -30.55 56.01 14.55
CA PRO A 62 -30.74 54.97 15.59
C PRO A 62 -31.61 55.38 16.83
N ALA A 63 -31.71 54.47 17.81
CA ALA A 63 -31.80 54.70 19.27
C ALA A 63 -33.17 54.80 20.01
N SER A 64 -33.06 54.43 21.30
CA SER A 64 -33.89 54.64 22.49
C SER A 64 -35.14 53.77 22.76
N ASP A 65 -34.96 52.92 23.78
CA ASP A 65 -35.70 52.91 25.05
C ASP A 65 -36.96 52.06 25.26
N PHE A 66 -36.90 51.50 26.47
CA PHE A 66 -37.76 50.52 27.14
C PHE A 66 -39.07 51.13 27.68
N SER A 67 -40.10 50.27 27.67
CA SER A 67 -41.15 50.07 28.70
C SER A 67 -42.23 51.13 28.95
N PHE A 68 -43.50 50.72 28.96
CA PHE A 68 -44.22 50.23 30.17
C PHE A 68 -45.69 49.80 29.87
N ASN A 69 -46.03 48.63 30.41
CA ASN A 69 -47.27 48.14 31.06
C ASN A 69 -48.74 48.35 30.61
N ALA A 70 -49.44 47.22 30.81
CA ALA A 70 -50.74 46.99 31.46
C ALA A 70 -52.03 46.98 30.61
N CYS A 71 -52.71 45.82 30.57
CA CYS A 71 -53.89 45.52 31.40
C CYS A 71 -54.50 44.14 31.06
N THR A 72 -54.81 43.35 32.10
CA THR A 72 -55.81 42.24 32.12
C THR A 72 -57.22 42.84 32.39
N PRO A 73 -58.36 42.12 32.64
CA PRO A 73 -58.64 40.67 32.80
C PRO A 73 -60.03 40.13 32.28
N GLY A 74 -60.24 38.80 32.39
CA GLY A 74 -61.54 38.10 32.69
C GLY A 74 -62.46 37.74 31.51
N ARG A 75 -63.34 36.72 31.52
CA ARG A 75 -63.80 35.69 32.49
C ARG A 75 -64.69 34.65 31.73
N THR A 76 -64.78 33.42 32.25
CA THR A 76 -65.53 32.14 31.94
C THR A 76 -67.10 32.24 31.95
N PRO A 77 -67.99 31.18 31.85
CA PRO A 77 -67.87 29.71 32.13
C PRO A 77 -68.83 28.66 31.45
N GLY A 78 -68.69 27.35 31.80
CA GLY A 78 -69.76 26.30 31.91
C GLY A 78 -69.44 24.91 31.27
N GLN A 79 -69.02 23.83 32.01
CA GLN A 79 -69.75 22.76 32.79
C GLN A 79 -70.57 21.74 31.95
N ALA A 80 -70.74 20.43 32.22
CA ALA A 80 -70.24 19.35 33.12
C ALA A 80 -70.93 18.00 32.70
N ASN A 81 -70.34 16.79 32.78
CA ASN A 81 -70.55 15.74 33.81
C ASN A 81 -69.85 14.39 33.44
N GLY A 82 -69.28 13.65 34.42
CA GLY A 82 -68.67 12.28 34.32
C GLY A 82 -69.64 11.13 34.72
N PRO A 83 -69.22 9.97 35.33
CA PRO A 83 -67.86 9.47 35.67
C PRO A 83 -67.57 7.91 35.58
N LEU A 84 -66.26 7.54 35.55
CA LEU A 84 -65.54 6.34 36.14
C LEU A 84 -65.87 4.86 35.69
N PRO A 85 -65.09 3.81 36.07
CA PRO A 85 -63.76 3.39 35.55
C PRO A 85 -63.64 1.84 35.27
N ALA A 86 -62.64 1.34 34.53
CA ALA A 86 -62.09 -0.03 34.74
C ALA A 86 -60.89 -0.39 33.84
N THR A 87 -59.95 -1.05 34.49
CA THR A 87 -58.87 -1.96 34.07
C THR A 87 -59.13 -2.80 32.81
N GLY A 88 -58.08 -3.04 32.01
CA GLY A 88 -58.10 -4.03 30.93
C GLY A 88 -56.72 -4.63 30.67
N ALA A 89 -56.57 -5.90 31.03
CA ALA A 89 -55.48 -6.77 30.62
C ALA A 89 -56.02 -7.88 29.69
N SER A 90 -55.13 -8.31 28.79
CA SER A 90 -55.06 -9.62 28.12
C SER A 90 -55.89 -9.97 26.87
N LEU A 91 -55.08 -10.26 25.83
CA LEU A 91 -55.00 -11.50 25.02
C LEU A 91 -55.91 -11.72 23.79
N ALA A 92 -55.22 -11.75 22.64
CA ALA A 92 -55.15 -12.80 21.61
C ALA A 92 -56.29 -13.00 20.57
N VAL A 93 -55.91 -12.79 19.29
CA VAL A 93 -55.92 -13.73 18.12
C VAL A 93 -57.24 -14.52 17.83
N PRO A 94 -57.81 -14.56 16.60
CA PRO A 94 -57.26 -15.42 15.53
C PRO A 94 -57.45 -15.08 14.02
N SER A 95 -56.55 -15.71 13.26
CA SER A 95 -56.43 -16.09 11.83
C SER A 95 -57.65 -16.06 10.88
N SER A 96 -57.44 -15.77 9.58
CA SER A 96 -57.21 -16.79 8.51
C SER A 96 -57.40 -16.30 7.04
N HIS A 97 -56.51 -16.82 6.16
CA HIS A 97 -56.59 -17.09 4.69
C HIS A 97 -56.61 -16.01 3.57
N GLY A 98 -55.60 -16.09 2.68
CA GLY A 98 -55.58 -15.62 1.27
C GLY A 98 -54.19 -15.76 0.60
N PRO A 99 -54.05 -16.05 -0.72
CA PRO A 99 -53.00 -16.91 -1.30
C PRO A 99 -51.76 -16.17 -1.91
N PRO A 100 -50.71 -16.88 -2.40
CA PRO A 100 -49.36 -16.36 -2.53
C PRO A 100 -49.07 -15.75 -3.92
N GLY A 101 -48.26 -14.70 -3.95
CA GLY A 101 -47.73 -14.16 -5.20
C GLY A 101 -46.88 -12.91 -5.02
N THR A 102 -45.68 -12.95 -5.62
CA THR A 102 -44.76 -11.84 -5.95
C THR A 102 -44.01 -11.17 -4.79
N VAL A 103 -42.80 -11.69 -4.55
CA VAL A 103 -41.67 -10.95 -4.00
C VAL A 103 -41.27 -9.88 -5.01
N ALA A 104 -41.49 -8.62 -4.65
CA ALA A 104 -40.76 -7.48 -5.20
C ALA A 104 -39.81 -7.03 -4.08
N ASP A 105 -38.51 -7.12 -4.34
CA ASP A 105 -37.45 -6.61 -3.48
C ASP A 105 -37.57 -5.08 -3.38
N ASP A 106 -38.03 -4.58 -2.24
CA ASP A 106 -37.85 -3.20 -1.79
C ASP A 106 -36.46 -3.09 -1.15
N ASP A 107 -35.45 -2.81 -1.98
CA ASP A 107 -34.02 -2.78 -1.59
C ASP A 107 -33.49 -1.35 -1.32
N ASP A 108 -34.36 -0.42 -0.87
CA ASP A 108 -34.02 0.99 -0.64
C ASP A 108 -34.49 1.52 0.75
N ALA A 109 -34.52 0.65 1.76
CA ALA A 109 -34.68 1.07 3.16
C ALA A 109 -33.30 1.30 3.81
N ASP A 110 -33.07 2.49 4.37
CA ASP A 110 -31.84 2.82 5.12
C ASP A 110 -31.64 1.79 6.26
N PRO A 111 -30.57 0.97 6.25
CA PRO A 111 -30.39 -0.15 7.18
C PRO A 111 -30.28 0.28 8.65
N TYR A 112 -30.17 1.58 8.93
CA TYR A 112 -30.09 2.16 10.26
C TYR A 112 -31.42 2.75 10.77
N HIS A 113 -32.46 2.81 9.94
CA HIS A 113 -33.75 3.45 10.28
C HIS A 113 -34.58 2.67 11.32
N ALA A 114 -34.14 1.47 11.68
CA ALA A 114 -34.78 0.55 12.63
C ALA A 114 -34.00 0.35 13.95
N LEU A 115 -32.95 1.15 14.21
CA LEU A 115 -32.17 1.05 15.46
C LEU A 115 -32.84 1.86 16.59
N ASP A 116 -33.01 1.21 17.73
CA ASP A 116 -33.59 1.83 18.93
C ASP A 116 -32.51 2.01 20.00
N PHE A 117 -32.09 3.27 20.19
CA PHE A 117 -31.12 3.66 21.20
C PHE A 117 -31.75 4.03 22.55
N SER A 118 -33.06 3.83 22.72
CA SER A 118 -33.70 4.00 24.02
C SER A 118 -33.38 2.83 24.94
N ARG A 119 -33.11 3.14 26.22
CA ARG A 119 -32.84 2.16 27.30
C ARG A 119 -31.68 1.20 26.96
N LEU A 120 -30.46 1.69 27.10
CA LEU A 120 -29.23 0.90 26.93
C LEU A 120 -28.80 0.30 28.27
N ASP A 121 -28.43 -0.99 28.27
CA ASP A 121 -27.89 -1.68 29.44
C ASP A 121 -26.36 -1.71 29.41
N LEU A 122 -25.75 -0.65 29.93
CA LEU A 122 -24.30 -0.42 29.93
C LEU A 122 -23.76 -0.41 31.36
N ALA A 123 -22.55 -0.95 31.54
CA ALA A 123 -21.83 -0.96 32.80
C ALA A 123 -20.50 -0.18 32.68
N CYS A 124 -20.05 0.45 33.76
CA CYS A 124 -18.74 1.09 33.83
C CYS A 124 -17.81 0.22 34.68
N PRO A 125 -16.81 -0.45 34.08
CA PRO A 125 -15.92 -1.37 34.80
C PRO A 125 -14.77 -0.66 35.52
N ILE A 126 -14.65 0.66 35.35
CA ILE A 126 -13.58 1.49 35.88
C ILE A 126 -14.13 2.63 36.73
N ASP A 127 -13.28 3.20 37.59
CA ASP A 127 -13.60 4.43 38.31
C ASP A 127 -13.49 5.64 37.35
N ALA A 128 -14.64 6.04 36.80
CA ALA A 128 -14.73 7.14 35.85
C ALA A 128 -14.30 8.50 36.44
N GLU A 129 -14.32 8.68 37.76
CA GLU A 129 -13.96 9.95 38.40
C GLU A 129 -12.47 10.26 38.24
N ARG A 130 -11.64 9.22 38.19
CA ARG A 130 -10.19 9.36 37.98
C ARG A 130 -9.85 9.96 36.62
N ILE A 131 -10.73 9.80 35.62
CA ILE A 131 -10.54 10.37 34.27
C ILE A 131 -10.58 11.91 34.33
N GLN A 132 -11.45 12.49 35.17
CA GLN A 132 -11.66 13.94 35.24
C GLN A 132 -10.44 14.68 35.81
N ASN A 133 -9.67 14.03 36.66
CA ASN A 133 -8.54 14.62 37.37
C ASN A 133 -7.19 14.36 36.67
N ARG A 134 -7.19 13.67 35.52
CA ARG A 134 -5.97 13.26 34.82
C ARG A 134 -5.09 14.43 34.40
N TRP A 135 -5.67 15.55 33.99
CA TRP A 135 -4.93 16.76 33.60
C TRP A 135 -4.02 17.31 34.71
N LEU A 136 -4.25 16.93 35.98
CA LEU A 136 -3.40 17.30 37.12
C LEU A 136 -2.13 16.46 37.22
N ASN A 137 -2.09 15.28 36.60
CA ASN A 137 -0.97 14.33 36.74
C ASN A 137 0.40 14.92 36.37
N PRO A 138 0.54 15.74 35.31
CA PRO A 138 1.81 16.40 35.00
C PRO A 138 2.25 17.46 36.02
N TYR A 139 1.37 17.85 36.94
CA TYR A 139 1.61 18.91 37.92
C TYR A 139 1.66 18.40 39.36
N LEU A 140 1.26 17.15 39.62
CA LEU A 140 1.21 16.53 40.93
C LEU A 140 1.91 15.17 40.91
N GLU A 141 2.93 15.00 41.74
CA GLU A 141 3.60 13.72 41.93
C GLU A 141 2.67 12.75 42.69
N GLN A 142 2.18 11.72 42.01
CA GLN A 142 1.42 10.62 42.62
C GLN A 142 2.27 9.34 42.66
N PRO A 143 2.23 8.56 43.76
CA PRO A 143 3.07 7.37 43.93
C PRO A 143 2.81 6.25 42.92
N ASP A 144 1.60 6.17 42.33
CA ASP A 144 1.21 5.10 41.39
C ASP A 144 1.41 5.48 39.90
N GLN A 145 2.06 6.60 39.61
CA GLN A 145 2.21 7.10 38.24
C GLN A 145 3.44 6.52 37.55
N VAL A 146 3.19 5.80 36.45
CA VAL A 146 4.23 5.32 35.56
C VAL A 146 4.32 6.22 34.33
N VAL A 147 5.50 6.78 34.09
CA VAL A 147 5.77 7.62 32.92
C VAL A 147 5.69 6.77 31.66
N LYS A 148 4.95 7.27 30.68
CA LYS A 148 4.79 6.66 29.37
C LYS A 148 5.83 7.26 28.43
N ASP A 149 7.01 6.64 28.40
CA ASP A 149 8.07 7.07 27.49
C ASP A 149 7.78 6.56 26.07
N TYR A 150 7.30 7.46 25.20
CA TYR A 150 7.09 7.16 23.81
C TYR A 150 8.37 7.45 23.01
N PRO A 151 8.90 6.45 22.27
CA PRO A 151 9.94 6.73 21.29
C PRO A 151 9.47 7.85 20.34
N PRO A 152 10.33 8.79 19.93
CA PRO A 152 9.93 9.94 19.11
C PRO A 152 9.20 9.55 17.81
N MET A 153 9.46 8.35 17.27
CA MET A 153 8.72 7.82 16.12
C MET A 153 7.26 7.50 16.45
N VAL A 154 6.96 6.98 17.64
CA VAL A 154 5.61 6.67 18.12
C VAL A 154 4.83 7.97 18.33
N THR A 155 5.42 8.97 18.98
CA THR A 155 4.78 10.29 19.15
C THR A 155 4.49 10.96 17.81
N ARG A 156 5.44 10.94 16.86
CA ARG A 156 5.23 11.44 15.49
C ARG A 156 4.17 10.65 14.73
N PHE A 157 4.05 9.35 14.99
CA PHE A 157 3.03 8.50 14.38
C PHE A 157 1.64 8.84 14.93
N ILE A 158 1.48 8.96 16.24
CA ILE A 158 0.24 9.39 16.90
C ILE A 158 -0.17 10.78 16.40
N PHE A 159 0.77 11.73 16.34
CA PHE A 159 0.54 13.07 15.78
C PHE A 159 -0.01 13.00 14.35
N ARG A 160 0.57 12.16 13.47
CA ARG A 160 0.09 12.00 12.09
C ARG A 160 -1.28 11.36 12.01
N ILE A 161 -1.59 10.41 12.89
CA ILE A 161 -2.92 9.77 12.97
C ILE A 161 -3.97 10.83 13.32
N LEU A 162 -3.76 11.57 14.40
CA LEU A 162 -4.73 12.58 14.86
C LEU A 162 -4.88 13.73 13.85
N LYS A 163 -3.78 14.14 13.20
CA LYS A 163 -3.82 15.08 12.08
C LYS A 163 -4.66 14.57 10.91
N SER A 164 -4.60 13.26 10.62
CA SER A 164 -5.46 12.64 9.61
C SER A 164 -6.94 12.66 10.03
N TYR A 165 -7.25 12.46 11.31
CA TYR A 165 -8.63 12.51 11.81
C TYR A 165 -9.22 13.92 11.66
N ALA A 166 -8.47 14.95 12.03
CA ALA A 166 -8.87 16.34 11.81
C ALA A 166 -9.14 16.65 10.31
N ALA A 167 -8.29 16.15 9.41
CA ALA A 167 -8.49 16.30 7.97
C ALA A 167 -9.70 15.52 7.44
N MET A 168 -9.99 14.35 8.00
CA MET A 168 -11.19 13.56 7.65
C MET A 168 -12.47 14.27 8.07
N ALA A 169 -12.50 14.82 9.29
CA ALA A 169 -13.63 15.61 9.81
C ALA A 169 -13.92 16.81 8.91
N ALA A 170 -12.88 17.56 8.52
CA ALA A 170 -13.04 18.75 7.67
C ALA A 170 -13.53 18.41 6.24
N ARG A 171 -13.07 17.31 5.65
CA ARG A 171 -13.44 16.93 4.27
C ARG A 171 -14.85 16.35 4.16
N GLY A 172 -15.39 15.77 5.24
CA GLY A 172 -16.75 15.22 5.30
C GLY A 172 -17.03 14.02 4.38
N ARG A 173 -15.99 13.33 3.85
CA ARG A 173 -16.15 12.22 2.87
C ARG A 173 -16.11 10.82 3.49
N THR A 174 -15.70 10.69 4.75
CA THR A 174 -15.45 9.41 5.43
C THR A 174 -15.79 9.52 6.91
N ALA A 175 -16.45 8.51 7.47
CA ALA A 175 -16.71 8.43 8.91
C ALA A 175 -15.41 8.36 9.71
N LEU A 176 -15.37 9.08 10.85
CA LEU A 176 -14.21 9.08 11.75
C LEU A 176 -14.08 7.72 12.45
N PRO A 177 -12.87 7.24 12.77
CA PRO A 177 -12.68 5.91 13.36
C PRO A 177 -13.31 5.68 14.74
N PHE A 178 -13.76 6.76 15.39
CA PHE A 178 -14.44 6.78 16.68
C PHE A 178 -15.90 7.25 16.60
N VAL A 179 -16.42 7.55 15.39
CA VAL A 179 -17.83 7.90 15.13
C VAL A 179 -18.45 6.82 14.25
N HIS A 180 -19.46 6.12 14.75
CA HIS A 180 -20.11 5.05 14.02
C HIS A 180 -21.06 5.60 12.94
N ALA A 181 -21.25 4.88 11.84
CA ALA A 181 -22.12 5.32 10.74
C ALA A 181 -23.59 5.51 11.19
N ALA A 182 -24.07 4.68 12.11
CA ALA A 182 -25.40 4.80 12.69
C ALA A 182 -25.64 6.14 13.45
N GLN A 183 -24.57 6.78 13.95
CA GLN A 183 -24.68 8.08 14.63
C GLN A 183 -24.89 9.25 13.65
N MET A 184 -24.64 9.04 12.35
CA MET A 184 -24.74 10.08 11.31
C MET A 184 -26.19 10.34 10.85
N GLY A 185 -27.13 9.46 11.19
CA GLY A 185 -28.56 9.59 10.85
C GLY A 185 -29.41 10.28 11.92
N VAL A 186 -28.86 10.56 13.11
CA VAL A 186 -29.60 11.15 14.24
C VAL A 186 -29.64 12.68 14.08
N ILE A 187 -30.75 13.17 13.51
CA ILE A 187 -31.00 14.59 13.23
C ILE A 187 -31.13 15.36 14.55
N GLY A 188 -30.32 16.41 14.76
CA GLY A 188 -30.43 17.33 15.90
C GLY A 188 -29.36 17.20 17.00
N SER A 189 -28.35 16.34 16.85
CA SER A 189 -27.28 16.16 17.84
C SER A 189 -26.12 17.18 17.69
N HIS A 190 -25.39 17.46 18.78
CA HIS A 190 -24.15 18.27 18.76
C HIS A 190 -23.14 17.80 17.71
N LEU A 191 -23.11 16.49 17.45
CA LEU A 191 -22.24 15.87 16.44
C LEU A 191 -22.63 16.28 15.01
N ALA A 192 -23.92 16.37 14.70
CA ALA A 192 -24.40 16.80 13.37
C ALA A 192 -24.03 18.27 13.08
N THR A 193 -24.18 19.14 14.08
CA THR A 193 -23.72 20.54 14.02
C THR A 193 -22.21 20.61 13.85
N CYS A 194 -21.46 19.85 14.64
CA CYS A 194 -20.00 19.76 14.58
C CYS A 194 -19.50 19.35 13.19
N LEU A 195 -20.03 18.29 12.60
CA LEU A 195 -19.60 17.81 11.29
C LEU A 195 -19.98 18.77 10.15
N SER A 196 -21.03 19.58 10.34
CA SER A 196 -21.40 20.64 9.40
C SER A 196 -20.42 21.81 9.48
N LEU A 197 -20.08 22.26 10.69
CA LEU A 197 -19.14 23.36 10.94
C LEU A 197 -17.68 22.96 10.63
N ALA A 198 -17.30 21.71 10.86
CA ALA A 198 -15.99 21.18 10.52
C ALA A 198 -15.61 21.40 9.05
N ARG A 199 -16.61 21.37 8.14
CA ARG A 199 -16.41 21.59 6.70
C ARG A 199 -15.95 23.00 6.35
N VAL A 200 -16.25 23.99 7.19
CA VAL A 200 -15.74 25.36 7.05
C VAL A 200 -14.20 25.38 7.12
N SER A 201 -13.59 24.36 7.74
CA SER A 201 -12.14 24.22 7.94
C SER A 201 -11.43 23.34 6.89
N ASP A 202 -12.07 22.96 5.78
CA ASP A 202 -11.44 22.11 4.74
C ASP A 202 -10.36 22.88 3.93
N ASN A 203 -10.55 24.18 3.72
CA ASN A 203 -9.57 25.10 3.13
C ASN A 203 -9.87 26.56 3.56
N PRO A 204 -9.45 26.99 4.76
CA PRO A 204 -9.62 28.38 5.15
C PRO A 204 -8.87 29.29 4.16
N LEU A 205 -9.48 30.42 3.78
CA LEU A 205 -8.81 31.45 3.00
C LEU A 205 -7.71 32.10 3.87
N PRO A 206 -6.62 32.60 3.29
CA PRO A 206 -5.60 33.31 4.05
C PRO A 206 -6.24 34.46 4.86
N GLY A 207 -6.17 34.40 6.20
CA GLY A 207 -6.77 35.38 7.11
C GLY A 207 -8.18 35.04 7.63
N SER A 208 -8.80 33.93 7.21
CA SER A 208 -10.10 33.47 7.76
C SER A 208 -9.97 32.40 8.85
N GLU A 209 -8.75 32.04 9.24
CA GLU A 209 -8.46 30.98 10.21
C GLU A 209 -8.94 31.36 11.62
N ASP A 210 -8.72 32.60 12.04
CA ASP A 210 -9.15 33.09 13.36
C ASP A 210 -10.68 33.23 13.45
N ALA A 211 -11.34 33.61 12.35
CA ALA A 211 -12.79 33.66 12.29
C ALA A 211 -13.40 32.24 12.38
N ALA A 212 -12.82 31.26 11.68
CA ALA A 212 -13.22 29.87 11.80
C ALA A 212 -12.96 29.33 13.22
N ALA A 213 -11.81 29.66 13.82
CA ALA A 213 -11.48 29.26 15.19
C ALA A 213 -12.48 29.84 16.21
N ALA A 214 -12.83 31.12 16.09
CA ALA A 214 -13.82 31.77 16.95
C ALA A 214 -15.22 31.13 16.84
N ILE A 215 -15.63 30.72 15.64
CA ILE A 215 -16.91 29.99 15.45
C ILE A 215 -16.88 28.65 16.18
N LEU A 216 -15.79 27.87 16.03
CA LEU A 216 -15.67 26.58 16.69
C LEU A 216 -15.59 26.72 18.22
N GLN A 217 -14.85 27.71 18.72
CA GLN A 217 -14.74 27.99 20.16
C GLN A 217 -16.09 28.39 20.77
N ARG A 218 -16.87 29.24 20.09
CA ARG A 218 -18.22 29.62 20.53
C ARG A 218 -19.16 28.41 20.63
N GLU A 219 -19.04 27.46 19.70
CA GLU A 219 -19.83 26.23 19.73
C GLU A 219 -19.36 25.25 20.79
N MET A 220 -18.04 25.22 21.08
CA MET A 220 -17.50 24.48 22.23
C MET A 220 -18.05 25.04 23.54
N GLU A 221 -18.13 26.37 23.69
CA GLU A 221 -18.75 27.03 24.86
C GLU A 221 -20.26 26.74 24.93
N ALA A 222 -20.96 26.70 23.80
CA ALA A 222 -22.38 26.37 23.75
C ALA A 222 -22.67 24.92 24.23
N ILE A 223 -21.79 23.96 23.93
CA ILE A 223 -21.89 22.58 24.43
C ILE A 223 -21.76 22.54 25.97
N THR A 224 -21.00 23.46 26.56
CA THR A 224 -20.66 23.44 27.98
C THR A 224 -21.43 24.46 28.82
N ALA A 225 -22.25 25.31 28.21
CA ALA A 225 -23.04 26.36 28.86
C ALA A 225 -24.17 25.85 29.78
N ALA A 226 -24.60 24.60 29.61
CA ALA A 226 -25.62 23.96 30.44
C ALA A 226 -25.13 22.58 30.94
N PRO A 227 -24.19 22.53 31.90
CA PRO A 227 -23.57 21.27 32.34
C PRO A 227 -24.56 20.28 32.96
N ASP A 228 -25.64 20.77 33.59
CA ASP A 228 -26.71 19.91 34.12
C ASP A 228 -27.48 19.19 33.00
N GLN A 229 -27.69 19.84 31.84
CA GLN A 229 -28.34 19.20 30.69
C GLN A 229 -27.50 18.08 30.10
N VAL A 230 -26.17 18.22 30.07
CA VAL A 230 -25.27 17.17 29.57
C VAL A 230 -25.15 16.01 30.58
N ARG A 231 -25.24 16.30 31.88
CA ARG A 231 -25.22 15.29 32.94
C ARG A 231 -26.50 14.43 32.95
N ASP A 232 -27.64 15.08 32.69
CA ASP A 232 -28.95 14.43 32.68
C ASP A 232 -29.37 13.98 31.26
N ALA A 233 -28.48 14.12 30.27
CA ALA A 233 -28.72 13.71 28.88
C ALA A 233 -28.61 12.20 28.68
N ASP A 234 -29.41 11.68 27.75
CA ASP A 234 -29.33 10.30 27.27
C ASP A 234 -27.91 9.94 26.78
N ASP A 235 -27.53 8.67 26.88
CA ASP A 235 -26.22 8.12 26.49
C ASP A 235 -25.69 8.60 25.13
N VAL A 236 -26.60 8.72 24.14
CA VAL A 236 -26.25 9.13 22.78
C VAL A 236 -25.97 10.64 22.71
N ALA A 237 -26.68 11.44 23.49
CA ALA A 237 -26.51 12.89 23.51
C ALA A 237 -25.23 13.29 24.25
N SER A 238 -24.92 12.64 25.38
CA SER A 238 -23.65 12.84 26.10
C SER A 238 -22.44 12.40 25.24
N LEU A 239 -22.54 11.25 24.57
CA LEU A 239 -21.53 10.75 23.62
C LEU A 239 -21.35 11.71 22.43
N ALA A 240 -22.44 12.24 21.87
CA ALA A 240 -22.37 13.19 20.76
C ALA A 240 -21.69 14.50 21.18
N ALA A 241 -21.95 14.99 22.39
CA ALA A 241 -21.25 16.14 22.97
C ALA A 241 -19.75 15.87 23.14
N PHE A 242 -19.38 14.70 23.71
CA PHE A 242 -17.99 14.29 23.89
C PHE A 242 -17.24 14.18 22.55
N GLN A 243 -17.84 13.51 21.56
CA GLN A 243 -17.26 13.36 20.21
C GLN A 243 -17.13 14.70 19.48
N ALA A 244 -18.15 15.56 19.54
CA ALA A 244 -18.13 16.88 18.92
C ALA A 244 -17.01 17.76 19.50
N TYR A 245 -16.89 17.80 20.83
CA TYR A 245 -15.88 18.59 21.53
C TYR A 245 -14.45 18.12 21.17
N LEU A 246 -14.22 16.81 21.13
CA LEU A 246 -12.95 16.23 20.68
C LEU A 246 -12.61 16.59 19.23
N ILE A 247 -13.59 16.53 18.32
CA ILE A 247 -13.40 16.89 16.91
C ILE A 247 -13.01 18.37 16.78
N TYR A 248 -13.64 19.27 17.55
CA TYR A 248 -13.30 20.68 17.53
C TYR A 248 -11.86 20.94 17.99
N ILE A 249 -11.40 20.30 19.07
CA ILE A 249 -9.99 20.42 19.51
C ILE A 249 -9.03 19.90 18.43
N LEU A 250 -9.34 18.76 17.81
CA LEU A 250 -8.52 18.21 16.72
C LEU A 250 -8.42 19.18 15.52
N ILE A 251 -9.51 19.85 15.14
CA ILE A 251 -9.52 20.82 14.04
C ILE A 251 -8.75 22.09 14.43
N LEU A 252 -9.01 22.66 15.61
CA LEU A 252 -8.33 23.84 16.11
C LEU A 252 -6.81 23.64 16.15
N PHE A 253 -6.37 22.49 16.68
CA PHE A 253 -4.94 22.17 16.82
C PHE A 253 -4.27 21.81 15.49
N PHE A 254 -4.82 20.86 14.71
CA PHE A 254 -4.11 20.31 13.54
C PHE A 254 -4.41 20.99 12.20
N ARG A 255 -5.52 21.73 12.09
CA ARG A 255 -5.98 22.32 10.83
C ARG A 255 -5.94 23.84 10.84
N LEU A 256 -6.39 24.46 11.92
CA LEU A 256 -6.34 25.91 12.10
C LEU A 256 -5.04 26.37 12.77
N ASN A 257 -4.17 25.42 13.15
CA ASN A 257 -2.81 25.64 13.66
C ASN A 257 -2.75 26.69 14.79
N GLN A 258 -3.80 26.73 15.62
CA GLN A 258 -3.81 27.51 16.85
C GLN A 258 -2.75 26.86 17.75
N GLY A 259 -1.66 27.57 18.01
CA GLY A 259 -0.52 27.03 18.78
C GLY A 259 -0.93 26.62 20.21
N PRO A 260 -0.04 25.92 20.94
CA PRO A 260 -0.29 25.59 22.34
C PRO A 260 -0.57 26.88 23.11
N SER A 261 -1.77 26.93 23.71
CA SER A 261 -2.31 28.12 24.37
C SER A 261 -3.04 27.68 25.64
N PRO A 262 -3.19 28.55 26.64
CA PRO A 262 -3.93 28.23 27.87
C PRO A 262 -5.36 27.73 27.59
N PHE A 263 -5.92 28.09 26.42
CA PHE A 263 -7.17 27.54 25.92
C PHE A 263 -7.15 26.01 25.81
N PHE A 264 -6.10 25.39 25.25
CA PHE A 264 -6.06 23.93 25.06
C PHE A 264 -6.01 23.16 26.37
N ARG A 265 -5.39 23.73 27.42
CA ARG A 265 -5.41 23.15 28.77
C ARG A 265 -6.82 23.15 29.33
N SER A 266 -7.49 24.30 29.28
CA SER A 266 -8.89 24.43 29.69
C SER A 266 -9.81 23.49 28.89
N ALA A 267 -9.61 23.43 27.57
CA ALA A 267 -10.38 22.56 26.70
C ALA A 267 -10.13 21.07 27.02
N MET A 268 -8.90 20.68 27.35
CA MET A 268 -8.61 19.31 27.78
C MET A 268 -9.28 18.98 29.13
N THR A 269 -9.25 19.89 30.10
CA THR A 269 -9.96 19.72 31.38
C THR A 269 -11.46 19.52 31.15
N THR A 270 -12.07 20.35 30.30
CA THR A 270 -13.50 20.21 29.94
C THR A 270 -13.78 18.92 29.19
N LEU A 271 -12.91 18.52 28.26
CA LEU A 271 -13.04 17.27 27.50
C LEU A 271 -12.94 16.04 28.42
N GLN A 272 -12.03 16.04 29.40
CA GLN A 272 -11.92 14.98 30.41
C GLN A 272 -13.15 14.94 31.35
N GLY A 273 -13.74 16.10 31.65
CA GLY A 273 -15.03 16.18 32.36
C GLY A 273 -16.18 15.54 31.56
N LEU A 274 -16.28 15.83 30.26
CA LEU A 274 -17.25 15.17 29.37
C LEU A 274 -16.99 13.66 29.29
N ALA A 275 -15.73 13.25 29.20
CA ALA A 275 -15.35 11.84 29.21
C ALA A 275 -15.77 11.13 30.51
N CYS A 276 -15.64 11.78 31.67
CA CYS A 276 -16.11 11.26 32.95
C CYS A 276 -17.64 11.05 32.96
N ILE A 277 -18.41 12.06 32.54
CA ILE A 277 -19.88 11.98 32.46
C ILE A 277 -20.31 10.83 31.54
N THR A 278 -19.76 10.76 30.33
CA THR A 278 -20.09 9.72 29.36
C THR A 278 -19.66 8.32 29.83
N SER A 279 -18.53 8.22 30.55
CA SER A 279 -18.03 6.96 31.09
C SER A 279 -18.86 6.45 32.27
N ARG A 280 -19.36 7.33 33.15
CA ARG A 280 -20.27 6.97 34.25
C ARG A 280 -21.55 6.29 33.76
N GLN A 281 -22.03 6.66 32.58
CA GLN A 281 -23.18 6.03 31.92
C GLN A 281 -22.82 4.66 31.28
N GLY A 282 -21.60 4.17 31.45
CA GLY A 282 -21.16 2.84 31.03
C GLY A 282 -20.26 2.83 29.80
N LEU A 283 -19.28 1.92 29.81
CA LEU A 283 -18.25 1.73 28.79
C LEU A 283 -18.20 0.31 28.22
N VAL A 284 -18.93 -0.64 28.82
CA VAL A 284 -19.09 -2.02 28.34
C VAL A 284 -20.57 -2.39 28.36
N CYS A 285 -20.95 -3.39 27.58
CA CYS A 285 -22.32 -3.89 27.60
C CYS A 285 -22.51 -4.80 28.80
N ALA A 286 -23.69 -4.80 29.44
CA ALA A 286 -23.97 -5.71 30.54
C ALA A 286 -23.84 -7.19 30.13
N ALA A 287 -24.17 -7.50 28.87
CA ALA A 287 -24.01 -8.83 28.26
C ALA A 287 -22.54 -9.31 28.20
N ASP A 288 -21.57 -8.39 28.21
CA ASP A 288 -20.14 -8.73 28.20
C ASP A 288 -19.74 -9.43 29.52
N ALA A 289 -20.45 -9.16 30.63
CA ALA A 289 -20.19 -9.80 31.92
C ALA A 289 -20.62 -11.27 31.98
N THR A 290 -21.61 -11.65 31.15
CA THR A 290 -22.12 -13.03 31.05
C THR A 290 -21.63 -13.76 29.81
N HIS A 291 -20.67 -13.18 29.09
CA HIS A 291 -20.15 -13.69 27.81
C HIS A 291 -21.27 -14.00 26.82
N SER A 292 -22.23 -13.08 26.72
CA SER A 292 -23.37 -13.19 25.81
C SER A 292 -23.36 -12.06 24.80
N ARG A 293 -24.06 -12.26 23.69
CA ARG A 293 -24.13 -11.26 22.62
C ARG A 293 -25.02 -10.09 23.05
N PRO A 294 -24.50 -8.84 23.12
CA PRO A 294 -25.30 -7.66 23.44
C PRO A 294 -26.24 -7.27 22.30
N ARG A 295 -27.14 -6.30 22.53
CA ARG A 295 -27.84 -5.65 21.42
C ARG A 295 -26.84 -4.82 20.62
N TRP A 296 -27.07 -4.73 19.31
CA TRP A 296 -26.16 -4.00 18.42
C TRP A 296 -26.06 -2.52 18.80
N GLU A 297 -27.16 -1.90 19.22
CA GLU A 297 -27.22 -0.50 19.67
C GLU A 297 -26.39 -0.26 20.93
N GLU A 298 -26.50 -1.13 21.92
CA GLU A 298 -25.71 -1.10 23.17
C GLU A 298 -24.22 -1.22 22.83
N TRP A 299 -23.87 -2.16 21.95
CA TRP A 299 -22.50 -2.36 21.51
C TRP A 299 -21.95 -1.16 20.74
N ILE A 300 -22.72 -0.58 19.81
CA ILE A 300 -22.32 0.60 19.05
C ILE A 300 -21.96 1.74 20.01
N VAL A 301 -22.81 2.00 21.00
CA VAL A 301 -22.60 3.09 21.96
C VAL A 301 -21.40 2.79 22.86
N ALA A 302 -21.31 1.60 23.45
CA ALA A 302 -20.18 1.21 24.30
C ALA A 302 -18.83 1.29 23.55
N GLU A 303 -18.77 0.76 22.33
CA GLU A 303 -17.57 0.77 21.50
C GLU A 303 -17.21 2.18 21.03
N ALA A 304 -18.20 3.01 20.68
CA ALA A 304 -17.98 4.41 20.32
C ALA A 304 -17.44 5.23 21.51
N LYS A 305 -17.98 5.03 22.72
CA LYS A 305 -17.47 5.63 23.96
C LYS A 305 -16.01 5.25 24.20
N ARG A 306 -15.68 3.94 24.15
CA ARG A 306 -14.30 3.44 24.30
C ARG A 306 -13.35 4.04 23.27
N ARG A 307 -13.71 4.02 21.99
CA ARG A 307 -12.88 4.59 20.90
C ARG A 307 -12.64 6.08 21.08
N THR A 308 -13.67 6.83 21.48
CA THR A 308 -13.56 8.28 21.71
C THR A 308 -12.63 8.55 22.90
N LEU A 309 -12.75 7.76 23.97
CA LEU A 309 -11.88 7.82 25.14
C LEU A 309 -10.41 7.56 24.77
N TYR A 310 -10.11 6.50 23.99
CA TYR A 310 -8.75 6.23 23.55
C TYR A 310 -8.16 7.33 22.67
N VAL A 311 -8.96 7.94 21.78
CA VAL A 311 -8.50 9.06 20.95
C VAL A 311 -8.22 10.30 21.80
N MET A 312 -9.03 10.56 22.84
CA MET A 312 -8.75 11.62 23.81
C MET A 312 -7.40 11.40 24.51
N TYR A 313 -7.09 10.19 24.98
CA TYR A 313 -5.82 9.90 25.66
C TYR A 313 -4.60 10.03 24.72
N LEU A 314 -4.78 9.69 23.44
CA LEU A 314 -3.75 9.93 22.43
C LEU A 314 -3.53 11.44 22.19
N LEU A 315 -4.61 12.23 22.19
CA LEU A 315 -4.55 13.68 22.06
C LEU A 315 -3.88 14.33 23.29
N ASP A 316 -4.22 13.88 24.49
CA ASP A 316 -3.61 14.28 25.76
C ASP A 316 -2.09 14.05 25.77
N SER A 317 -1.65 12.88 25.26
CA SER A 317 -0.22 12.58 25.12
C SER A 317 0.47 13.51 24.12
N VAL A 318 -0.19 13.83 22.99
CA VAL A 318 0.37 14.75 21.98
C VAL A 318 0.43 16.18 22.50
N LEU A 319 -0.60 16.67 23.19
CA LEU A 319 -0.60 18.02 23.76
C LEU A 319 0.45 18.16 24.88
N SER A 320 0.60 17.14 25.73
CA SER A 320 1.63 17.11 26.78
C SER A 320 3.04 17.15 26.17
N ASP A 321 3.31 16.36 25.14
CA ASP A 321 4.59 16.38 24.41
C ASP A 321 4.90 17.76 23.81
N GLN A 322 3.89 18.46 23.27
CA GLN A 322 4.07 19.80 22.69
C GLN A 322 4.35 20.88 23.73
N GLU A 323 3.90 20.68 24.98
CA GLU A 323 4.19 21.56 26.11
C GLU A 323 5.43 21.11 26.91
N ASN A 324 6.14 20.06 26.46
CA ASN A 324 7.25 19.42 27.17
C ASN A 324 6.86 18.91 28.58
N LEU A 325 5.63 18.43 28.73
CA LEU A 325 5.12 17.81 29.94
C LEU A 325 5.22 16.27 29.84
N PRO A 326 5.52 15.57 30.96
CA PRO A 326 5.54 14.12 30.97
C PRO A 326 4.14 13.54 30.69
N SER A 327 4.09 12.50 29.86
CA SER A 327 2.89 11.70 29.63
C SER A 327 2.89 10.50 30.57
N TYR A 328 1.74 10.14 31.13
CA TYR A 328 1.61 9.01 32.07
C TYR A 328 0.75 7.88 31.50
N LEU A 329 0.96 6.65 31.98
CA LEU A 329 0.08 5.53 31.66
C LEU A 329 -1.35 5.80 32.14
N GLY A 330 -2.32 5.25 31.40
CA GLY A 330 -3.74 5.37 31.70
C GLY A 330 -4.18 4.38 32.77
N THR A 331 -3.59 4.43 33.97
CA THR A 331 -3.83 3.44 35.04
C THR A 331 -5.28 3.41 35.50
N GLU A 332 -6.02 4.51 35.33
CA GLU A 332 -7.45 4.59 35.56
C GLU A 332 -8.29 3.80 34.54
N LEU A 333 -7.74 3.45 33.38
CA LEU A 333 -8.39 2.63 32.36
C LEU A 333 -8.14 1.13 32.53
N ARG A 334 -7.47 0.71 33.61
CA ARG A 334 -7.14 -0.70 33.86
C ARG A 334 -8.39 -1.58 33.81
N GLY A 335 -8.32 -2.72 33.11
CA GLY A 335 -9.41 -3.65 32.94
C GLY A 335 -10.42 -3.27 31.84
N LEU A 336 -10.24 -2.12 31.18
CA LEU A 336 -11.12 -1.72 30.08
C LEU A 336 -10.78 -2.48 28.78
N PRO A 337 -11.77 -3.05 28.05
CA PRO A 337 -11.51 -3.73 26.80
C PRO A 337 -10.91 -2.83 25.72
N VAL A 338 -9.97 -3.36 24.93
CA VAL A 338 -9.41 -2.66 23.76
C VAL A 338 -10.48 -2.51 22.66
N PRO A 339 -10.32 -1.54 21.73
CA PRO A 339 -11.23 -1.39 20.60
C PRO A 339 -11.34 -2.68 19.79
N SER A 340 -12.57 -3.03 19.47
CA SER A 340 -12.90 -4.20 18.66
C SER A 340 -12.31 -4.10 17.24
N ASN A 341 -12.23 -5.22 16.55
CA ASN A 341 -11.65 -5.27 15.21
C ASN A 341 -12.45 -4.44 14.18
N LYS A 342 -11.83 -4.18 13.02
CA LYS A 342 -12.42 -3.36 11.95
C LYS A 342 -13.67 -3.99 11.31
N ALA A 343 -13.79 -5.33 11.31
CA ALA A 343 -14.92 -6.03 10.71
C ALA A 343 -16.20 -5.78 11.52
N LEU A 344 -16.12 -5.88 12.84
CA LEU A 344 -17.20 -5.56 13.77
C LEU A 344 -17.63 -4.09 13.67
N TRP A 345 -16.66 -3.17 13.66
CA TRP A 345 -16.94 -1.71 13.64
C TRP A 345 -17.55 -1.20 12.33
N HIS A 346 -17.36 -1.91 11.22
CA HIS A 346 -17.89 -1.51 9.91
C HIS A 346 -18.94 -2.48 9.37
N ALA A 347 -19.58 -3.25 10.26
CA ALA A 347 -20.68 -4.12 9.87
C ALA A 347 -21.82 -3.29 9.23
N PRO A 348 -22.26 -3.63 8.01
CA PRO A 348 -23.23 -2.81 7.26
C PRO A 348 -24.67 -2.93 7.80
N ASN A 349 -25.00 -4.02 8.48
CA ASN A 349 -26.31 -4.31 9.03
C ASN A 349 -26.21 -5.24 10.25
N ARG A 350 -27.32 -5.38 10.99
CA ARG A 350 -27.36 -6.17 12.23
C ARG A 350 -26.96 -7.62 12.00
N ALA A 351 -27.44 -8.24 10.93
CA ALA A 351 -27.13 -9.64 10.62
C ALA A 351 -25.63 -9.88 10.39
N ALA A 352 -24.96 -8.95 9.68
CA ALA A 352 -23.51 -9.01 9.51
C ALA A 352 -22.77 -8.79 10.82
N TRP A 353 -23.23 -7.85 11.66
CA TRP A 353 -22.64 -7.61 12.97
C TRP A 353 -22.78 -8.84 13.88
N GLU A 354 -23.97 -9.43 13.95
CA GLU A 354 -24.25 -10.62 14.74
C GLU A 354 -23.36 -11.80 14.37
N LYS A 355 -23.14 -12.01 13.07
CA LYS A 355 -22.25 -13.06 12.57
C LYS A 355 -20.81 -12.82 13.03
N GLU A 356 -20.29 -11.61 12.82
CA GLU A 356 -18.93 -11.25 13.21
C GLU A 356 -18.75 -11.25 14.74
N TYR A 357 -19.78 -10.88 15.49
CA TYR A 357 -19.75 -10.90 16.96
C TYR A 357 -19.73 -12.31 17.51
N ASN A 358 -20.49 -13.23 16.93
CA ASN A 358 -20.44 -14.64 17.30
C ASN A 358 -19.06 -15.25 17.02
N MET A 359 -18.43 -14.88 15.90
CA MET A 359 -17.05 -15.29 15.61
C MET A 359 -16.06 -14.69 16.61
N PHE A 360 -16.28 -13.45 17.04
CA PHE A 360 -15.49 -12.79 18.07
C PHE A 360 -15.62 -13.50 19.43
N LEU A 361 -16.84 -13.86 19.86
CA LEU A 361 -17.06 -14.61 21.11
C LEU A 361 -16.39 -15.98 21.06
N ALA A 362 -16.44 -16.67 19.92
CA ALA A 362 -15.78 -17.96 19.74
C ALA A 362 -14.24 -17.87 19.79
N ALA A 363 -13.66 -16.75 19.37
CA ALA A 363 -12.21 -16.53 19.40
C ALA A 363 -11.67 -16.14 20.78
N TRP A 364 -12.52 -15.62 21.67
CA TRP A 364 -12.15 -15.13 23.00
C TRP A 364 -13.02 -15.77 24.08
N PRO A 365 -12.87 -17.07 24.39
CA PRO A 365 -13.77 -17.83 25.25
C PRO A 365 -13.74 -17.42 26.73
N ASP A 366 -12.64 -16.86 27.23
CA ASP A 366 -12.48 -16.58 28.67
C ASP A 366 -12.62 -15.10 29.03
N LYS A 367 -11.99 -14.17 28.27
CA LYS A 367 -12.08 -12.71 28.51
C LYS A 367 -11.70 -11.88 27.28
N HIS A 368 -12.29 -10.70 27.14
CA HIS A 368 -11.84 -9.69 26.16
C HIS A 368 -10.43 -9.21 26.50
N LEU A 369 -9.60 -8.96 25.46
CA LEU A 369 -8.31 -8.30 25.60
C LEU A 369 -8.49 -6.90 26.23
N THR A 370 -7.83 -6.67 27.36
CA THR A 370 -7.90 -5.39 28.10
C THR A 370 -6.71 -4.48 27.78
N ILE A 371 -6.87 -3.17 27.99
CA ILE A 371 -5.86 -2.17 27.63
C ILE A 371 -4.58 -2.28 28.45
N ASP A 372 -4.65 -2.77 29.68
CA ASP A 372 -3.51 -2.94 30.57
C ASP A 372 -2.59 -4.10 30.18
N GLU A 373 -3.11 -5.10 29.46
CA GLU A 373 -2.29 -6.16 28.85
C GLU A 373 -1.36 -5.63 27.74
N LEU A 374 -1.59 -4.39 27.26
CA LEU A 374 -0.74 -3.73 26.27
C LEU A 374 0.31 -2.81 26.90
N TRP A 375 0.39 -2.72 28.24
CA TRP A 375 1.38 -1.88 28.90
C TRP A 375 2.75 -2.57 28.95
N PRO A 376 3.86 -1.80 28.93
CA PRO A 376 5.20 -2.37 29.04
C PRO A 376 5.37 -3.14 30.35
N ILE A 377 5.87 -4.37 30.26
CA ILE A 377 6.21 -5.18 31.44
C ILE A 377 7.53 -4.63 32.02
N PRO A 378 7.61 -4.36 33.34
CA PRO A 378 8.86 -3.94 33.97
C PRO A 378 9.97 -4.98 33.76
N PRO A 379 11.24 -4.55 33.61
CA PRO A 379 12.37 -5.45 33.34
C PRO A 379 12.72 -6.42 34.49
N GLU A 380 12.03 -6.35 35.63
CA GLU A 380 12.22 -7.23 36.79
C GLU A 380 11.35 -8.51 36.74
N MET A 381 10.56 -8.71 35.68
CA MET A 381 9.73 -9.90 35.49
C MET A 381 10.23 -10.74 34.33
N ASP A 382 11.05 -11.76 34.64
CA ASP A 382 11.51 -12.78 33.70
C ASP A 382 10.34 -13.70 33.26
N ASP A 383 10.42 -14.21 32.03
CA ASP A 383 9.39 -15.00 31.33
C ASP A 383 8.98 -16.32 32.03
N GLU A 384 9.71 -16.79 33.06
CA GLU A 384 9.35 -17.99 33.83
C GLU A 384 8.21 -17.77 34.85
N GLY A 385 7.84 -16.52 35.14
CA GLY A 385 6.72 -16.21 36.05
C GLY A 385 5.32 -16.37 35.44
N ILE A 386 5.22 -16.52 34.11
CA ILE A 386 3.96 -16.39 33.37
C ILE A 386 3.15 -17.71 33.35
N LEU A 387 3.77 -18.87 33.64
CA LEU A 387 3.07 -20.16 33.66
C LEU A 387 2.77 -20.73 35.06
N GLY A 388 3.12 -20.03 36.14
CA GLY A 388 2.90 -20.51 37.52
C GLY A 388 2.14 -19.55 38.46
N GLY A 389 1.85 -18.33 38.02
CA GLY A 389 1.48 -17.22 38.92
C GLY A 389 -0.01 -16.96 39.12
N MET A 390 -0.85 -17.96 39.37
CA MET A 390 -2.24 -17.74 39.85
C MET A 390 -2.53 -18.32 41.23
N ALA A 391 -1.53 -18.85 41.95
CA ALA A 391 -1.76 -19.42 43.27
C ALA A 391 -0.59 -19.20 44.23
N SER A 392 -0.17 -17.95 44.46
CA SER A 392 0.54 -17.53 45.69
C SER A 392 1.02 -16.08 45.59
N LYS A 393 0.19 -15.12 46.02
CA LYS A 393 0.69 -13.79 46.40
C LYS A 393 -0.19 -13.22 47.52
N GLU A 394 -0.03 -13.81 48.70
CA GLU A 394 -0.57 -13.27 49.95
C GLU A 394 0.47 -13.22 51.10
N GLN A 395 1.75 -13.55 50.87
CA GLN A 395 2.67 -13.76 52.00
C GLN A 395 4.07 -13.14 51.89
N GLN A 396 4.33 -12.22 50.95
CA GLN A 396 5.68 -11.66 50.81
C GLN A 396 5.73 -10.15 50.59
N GLU A 397 4.82 -9.44 51.25
CA GLU A 397 5.06 -8.07 51.72
C GLU A 397 5.45 -8.13 53.19
N ARG A 398 6.72 -8.46 53.47
CA ARG A 398 7.43 -8.10 54.70
C ARG A 398 8.90 -8.45 54.53
N ASP A 399 9.73 -7.48 54.90
CA ASP A 399 11.17 -7.53 55.07
C ASP A 399 12.04 -7.28 53.83
N GLY A 400 12.81 -6.19 53.92
CA GLY A 400 14.17 -6.21 53.38
C GLY A 400 14.63 -5.00 52.59
N SER A 401 14.64 -3.83 53.22
CA SER A 401 15.40 -2.66 52.76
C SER A 401 16.89 -2.98 52.56
N THR A 402 17.46 -2.65 51.40
CA THR A 402 18.86 -2.20 51.33
C THR A 402 19.07 -1.26 50.15
N LEU A 403 19.63 -0.09 50.46
CA LEU A 403 20.07 0.94 49.54
C LEU A 403 21.23 0.42 48.67
N GLU A 404 21.12 0.57 47.35
CA GLU A 404 22.28 0.55 46.47
C GLU A 404 22.21 1.70 45.47
N SER A 405 23.32 2.43 45.42
CA SER A 405 23.48 3.75 44.80
C SER A 405 23.25 3.70 43.29
N ALA A 406 22.20 4.36 42.81
CA ALA A 406 21.92 4.55 41.39
C ALA A 406 23.01 5.44 40.74
N SER A 407 23.96 4.80 40.06
CA SER A 407 24.71 5.45 38.99
C SER A 407 23.75 5.75 37.84
N GLN A 408 23.51 7.04 37.56
CA GLN A 408 22.69 7.51 36.46
C GLN A 408 23.15 6.88 35.11
N PRO A 409 22.27 6.22 34.35
CA PRO A 409 22.55 5.93 32.94
C PRO A 409 22.54 7.26 32.18
N ALA A 410 23.62 7.56 31.46
CA ALA A 410 23.70 8.72 30.59
C ALA A 410 22.50 8.74 29.60
N PRO A 411 21.96 9.91 29.24
CA PRO A 411 20.80 10.02 28.36
C PRO A 411 21.05 9.26 27.04
N ALA A 412 20.15 8.34 26.71
CA ALA A 412 20.20 7.56 25.49
C ALA A 412 20.16 8.51 24.27
N ALA A 413 21.20 8.45 23.45
CA ALA A 413 21.32 9.28 22.26
C ALA A 413 20.12 9.06 21.31
N PRO A 414 19.61 10.10 20.63
CA PRO A 414 18.50 9.96 19.69
C PRO A 414 18.85 8.95 18.58
N GLU A 415 17.98 7.95 18.37
CA GLU A 415 18.17 6.93 17.35
C GLU A 415 18.35 7.57 15.96
N ALA A 416 19.49 7.28 15.33
CA ALA A 416 19.86 7.87 14.06
C ALA A 416 18.88 7.47 12.92
N PRO A 417 18.48 8.40 12.05
CA PRO A 417 17.58 8.11 10.93
C PRO A 417 18.19 7.08 9.98
N PHE A 418 17.36 6.18 9.42
CA PHE A 418 17.79 5.09 8.51
C PHE A 418 18.64 5.57 7.33
N THR A 419 18.39 6.77 6.82
CA THR A 419 19.25 7.47 5.86
C THR A 419 19.12 8.98 6.07
N ILE A 420 20.19 9.72 5.81
CA ILE A 420 20.15 11.19 5.81
C ILE A 420 19.48 11.78 4.56
N PHE A 421 19.30 11.00 3.50
CA PHE A 421 18.77 11.53 2.23
C PHE A 421 17.32 12.00 2.37
N ASP A 422 17.05 13.23 1.92
CA ASP A 422 15.70 13.75 1.82
C ASP A 422 14.91 12.98 0.75
N LYS A 423 13.58 12.94 0.86
CA LYS A 423 12.72 12.23 -0.12
C LYS A 423 13.00 12.61 -1.58
N ARG A 424 13.30 13.87 -1.86
CA ARG A 424 13.66 14.34 -3.21
C ARG A 424 15.00 13.75 -3.68
N GLN A 425 15.99 13.68 -2.80
CA GLN A 425 17.29 13.07 -3.07
C GLN A 425 17.13 11.56 -3.29
N THR A 426 16.34 10.86 -2.46
CA THR A 426 16.04 9.44 -2.63
C THR A 426 15.37 9.16 -3.98
N TRP A 427 14.36 9.95 -4.35
CA TRP A 427 13.71 9.85 -5.67
C TRP A 427 14.68 10.07 -6.82
N PHE A 428 15.61 11.01 -6.68
CA PHE A 428 16.63 11.29 -7.68
C PHE A 428 17.66 10.15 -7.81
N ILE A 429 18.12 9.57 -6.69
CA ILE A 429 18.98 8.37 -6.70
C ILE A 429 18.26 7.21 -7.40
N VAL A 430 16.99 6.95 -7.04
CA VAL A 430 16.16 5.90 -7.65
C VAL A 430 16.01 6.13 -9.15
N PHE A 431 15.82 7.37 -9.60
CA PHE A 431 15.78 7.71 -11.02
C PHE A 431 17.09 7.36 -11.72
N ILE A 432 18.25 7.74 -11.17
CA ILE A 432 19.56 7.42 -11.75
C ILE A 432 19.73 5.91 -11.90
N VAL A 433 19.49 5.11 -10.85
CA VAL A 433 19.67 3.65 -10.94
C VAL A 433 18.64 2.99 -11.84
N SER A 434 17.44 3.56 -11.97
CA SER A 434 16.42 3.10 -12.94
C SER A 434 16.89 3.33 -14.38
N VAL A 435 17.47 4.49 -14.68
CA VAL A 435 18.12 4.78 -15.97
C VAL A 435 19.29 3.83 -16.22
N ALA A 436 20.13 3.57 -15.21
CA ALA A 436 21.22 2.60 -15.31
C ALA A 436 20.74 1.21 -15.70
N ALA A 437 19.63 0.75 -15.12
CA ALA A 437 19.05 -0.56 -15.39
C ALA A 437 18.55 -0.72 -16.85
N THR A 438 18.21 0.38 -17.52
CA THR A 438 17.77 0.35 -18.93
C THR A 438 18.86 -0.11 -19.89
N PHE A 439 20.15 0.10 -19.56
CA PHE A 439 21.27 -0.22 -20.45
C PHE A 439 21.35 -1.70 -20.80
N SER A 440 21.14 -2.59 -19.81
CA SER A 440 21.13 -4.04 -20.02
C SER A 440 20.04 -4.45 -21.02
N GLY A 441 18.86 -3.85 -20.88
CA GLY A 441 17.73 -4.09 -21.78
C GLY A 441 17.96 -3.51 -23.17
N PHE A 442 18.46 -2.27 -23.28
CA PHE A 442 18.67 -1.62 -24.57
C PHE A 442 19.76 -2.32 -25.36
N ALA A 443 20.93 -2.58 -24.77
CA ALA A 443 22.04 -3.25 -25.45
C ALA A 443 21.72 -4.66 -25.94
N SER A 444 20.76 -5.34 -25.30
CA SER A 444 20.23 -6.62 -25.75
C SER A 444 19.23 -6.46 -26.89
N ASN A 445 18.18 -5.64 -26.69
CA ASN A 445 17.01 -5.62 -27.57
C ASN A 445 17.18 -4.76 -28.83
N ILE A 446 18.00 -3.69 -28.76
CA ILE A 446 18.28 -2.82 -29.93
C ILE A 446 18.98 -3.56 -31.07
N TYR A 447 19.56 -4.72 -30.76
CA TYR A 447 20.36 -5.51 -31.68
C TYR A 447 19.52 -6.41 -32.61
N PHE A 448 18.33 -6.84 -32.17
CA PHE A 448 17.55 -7.86 -32.91
C PHE A 448 17.22 -7.49 -34.36
N PRO A 449 16.70 -6.28 -34.66
CA PRO A 449 16.34 -5.93 -36.05
C PRO A 449 17.55 -5.82 -36.98
N ALA A 450 18.74 -5.60 -36.43
CA ALA A 450 19.98 -5.47 -37.18
C ALA A 450 20.66 -6.82 -37.47
N LEU A 451 20.22 -7.93 -36.84
CA LEU A 451 20.83 -9.25 -37.02
C LEU A 451 21.01 -9.64 -38.50
N PRO A 452 20.01 -9.48 -39.39
CA PRO A 452 20.18 -9.90 -40.77
C PRO A 452 21.14 -8.99 -41.54
N THR A 453 21.17 -7.69 -41.23
CA THR A 453 22.07 -6.71 -41.86
C THR A 453 23.52 -6.95 -41.46
N ILE A 454 23.77 -7.33 -40.20
CA ILE A 454 25.09 -7.70 -39.69
C ILE A 454 25.59 -8.97 -40.38
N ALA A 455 24.72 -9.96 -40.57
CA ALA A 455 25.06 -11.20 -41.25
C ALA A 455 25.52 -10.92 -42.69
N ALA A 456 24.76 -10.08 -43.41
CA ALA A 456 25.10 -9.67 -44.77
C ALA A 456 26.40 -8.86 -44.85
N ASP A 457 26.60 -7.87 -43.97
CA ASP A 457 27.78 -6.98 -43.99
C ASP A 457 29.09 -7.72 -43.65
N LEU A 458 29.04 -8.69 -42.73
CA LEU A 458 30.21 -9.49 -42.35
C LEU A 458 30.40 -10.75 -43.21
N GLY A 459 29.48 -11.03 -44.14
CA GLY A 459 29.55 -12.22 -45.00
C GLY A 459 29.44 -13.54 -44.24
N VAL A 460 28.69 -13.58 -43.14
CA VAL A 460 28.53 -14.76 -42.28
C VAL A 460 27.08 -15.24 -42.25
N SER A 461 26.86 -16.51 -41.86
CA SER A 461 25.50 -17.06 -41.76
C SER A 461 24.69 -16.40 -40.63
N ALA A 462 23.35 -16.41 -40.76
CA ALA A 462 22.44 -15.96 -39.69
C ALA A 462 22.62 -16.77 -38.39
N GLU A 463 23.07 -18.02 -38.48
CA GLU A 463 23.40 -18.87 -37.33
C GLU A 463 24.62 -18.32 -36.58
N LEU A 464 25.69 -17.95 -37.29
CA LEU A 464 26.87 -17.32 -36.69
C LEU A 464 26.49 -16.01 -36.00
N VAL A 465 25.74 -15.12 -36.65
CA VAL A 465 25.32 -13.88 -35.98
C VAL A 465 24.43 -14.16 -34.77
N THR A 466 23.59 -15.19 -34.80
CA THR A 466 22.79 -15.60 -33.62
C THR A 466 23.67 -16.01 -32.43
N LEU A 467 24.87 -16.57 -32.66
CA LEU A 467 25.84 -16.85 -31.59
C LEU A 467 26.34 -15.58 -30.88
N THR A 468 26.28 -14.40 -31.51
CA THR A 468 26.58 -13.13 -30.85
C THR A 468 25.52 -12.76 -29.80
N VAL A 469 24.27 -13.21 -29.98
CA VAL A 469 23.20 -13.10 -28.99
C VAL A 469 23.41 -14.14 -27.88
N THR A 470 23.72 -15.39 -28.25
CA THR A 470 24.04 -16.47 -27.31
C THR A 470 25.17 -16.08 -26.35
N SER A 471 26.31 -15.65 -26.90
CA SER A 471 27.48 -15.24 -26.10
C SER A 471 27.16 -14.05 -25.19
N TYR A 472 26.39 -13.06 -25.67
CA TYR A 472 25.88 -11.97 -24.85
C TYR A 472 25.04 -12.49 -23.66
N LEU A 473 24.12 -13.42 -23.89
CA LEU A 473 23.26 -14.00 -22.84
C LEU A 473 24.06 -14.78 -21.78
N VAL A 474 25.10 -15.53 -22.18
CA VAL A 474 25.98 -16.23 -21.22
C VAL A 474 26.57 -15.25 -20.21
N PHE A 475 27.18 -14.17 -20.70
CA PHE A 475 27.75 -13.14 -19.83
C PHE A 475 26.69 -12.33 -19.08
N GLN A 476 25.47 -12.23 -19.62
CA GLN A 476 24.34 -11.58 -18.93
C GLN A 476 23.91 -12.37 -17.69
N GLY A 477 24.01 -13.70 -17.74
CA GLY A 477 23.77 -14.57 -16.59
C GLY A 477 24.89 -14.56 -15.57
N LEU A 478 26.15 -14.59 -16.03
CA LEU A 478 27.33 -14.71 -15.17
C LEU A 478 27.74 -13.41 -14.46
N ALA A 479 27.65 -12.27 -15.16
CA ALA A 479 28.19 -11.01 -14.65
C ALA A 479 27.55 -10.51 -13.34
N PRO A 480 26.23 -10.65 -13.09
CA PRO A 480 25.62 -10.29 -11.81
C PRO A 480 26.19 -11.07 -10.63
N SER A 481 26.57 -12.34 -10.81
CA SER A 481 27.20 -13.16 -9.77
C SER A 481 28.59 -12.67 -9.38
N PHE A 482 29.26 -11.93 -10.26
CA PHE A 482 30.56 -11.31 -9.98
C PHE A 482 30.41 -9.89 -9.42
N TRP A 483 29.76 -8.99 -10.17
CA TRP A 483 29.66 -7.58 -9.81
C TRP A 483 28.71 -7.32 -8.63
N GLY A 484 27.71 -8.19 -8.40
CA GLY A 484 26.80 -8.10 -7.26
C GLY A 484 27.55 -8.16 -5.93
N PRO A 485 28.24 -9.27 -5.63
CA PRO A 485 29.09 -9.39 -4.44
C PRO A 485 30.19 -8.33 -4.34
N VAL A 486 30.80 -7.95 -5.48
CA VAL A 486 31.78 -6.83 -5.49
C VAL A 486 31.13 -5.53 -5.03
N SER A 487 29.89 -5.24 -5.44
CA SER A 487 29.16 -4.04 -5.02
C SER A 487 28.72 -4.06 -3.55
N ASP A 488 28.50 -5.25 -2.98
CA ASP A 488 28.17 -5.42 -1.56
C ASP A 488 29.37 -5.19 -0.62
N VAL A 489 30.60 -5.26 -1.15
CA VAL A 489 31.84 -5.14 -0.37
C VAL A 489 32.62 -3.86 -0.67
N ARG A 490 32.80 -3.53 -1.96
CA ARG A 490 33.63 -2.38 -2.39
C ARG A 490 32.85 -1.08 -2.58
N GLY A 491 31.53 -1.10 -2.41
CA GLY A 491 30.65 0.05 -2.62
C GLY A 491 29.81 -0.06 -3.89
N ARG A 492 28.60 0.50 -3.86
CA ARG A 492 27.64 0.49 -4.97
C ARG A 492 28.13 1.35 -6.13
N ARG A 493 28.69 2.51 -5.81
CA ARG A 493 29.08 3.49 -6.83
C ARG A 493 30.30 3.04 -7.61
N VAL A 494 31.31 2.52 -6.92
CA VAL A 494 32.54 2.00 -7.56
C VAL A 494 32.19 0.88 -8.52
N ALA A 495 31.30 -0.04 -8.11
CA ALA A 495 30.82 -1.10 -8.99
C ALA A 495 30.16 -0.53 -10.25
N TYR A 496 29.24 0.44 -10.11
CA TYR A 496 28.60 1.09 -11.26
C TYR A 496 29.60 1.74 -12.22
N VAL A 497 30.55 2.54 -11.70
CA VAL A 497 31.55 3.22 -12.54
C VAL A 497 32.36 2.19 -13.33
N CYS A 498 32.86 1.15 -12.67
CA CYS A 498 33.64 0.11 -13.35
C CYS A 498 32.80 -0.62 -14.41
N THR A 499 31.57 -1.00 -14.10
CA THR A 499 30.69 -1.70 -15.05
C THR A 499 30.38 -0.83 -16.28
N PHE A 500 30.14 0.46 -16.09
CA PHE A 500 29.87 1.39 -17.20
C PHE A 500 31.12 1.74 -18.01
N VAL A 501 32.31 1.78 -17.41
CA VAL A 501 33.58 1.92 -18.16
C VAL A 501 33.79 0.72 -19.08
N VAL A 502 33.57 -0.49 -18.57
CA VAL A 502 33.64 -1.73 -19.36
C VAL A 502 32.61 -1.70 -20.50
N PHE A 503 31.36 -1.33 -20.19
CA PHE A 503 30.29 -1.22 -21.18
C PHE A 503 30.59 -0.19 -22.27
N LEU A 504 31.08 1.01 -21.88
CA LEU A 504 31.43 2.09 -22.81
C LEU A 504 32.57 1.67 -23.74
N GLY A 505 33.65 1.11 -23.19
CA GLY A 505 34.78 0.61 -23.98
C GLY A 505 34.34 -0.49 -24.96
N ALA A 506 33.49 -1.41 -24.51
CA ALA A 506 32.93 -2.44 -25.38
C ALA A 506 32.05 -1.85 -26.50
N CYS A 507 31.22 -0.84 -26.22
CA CYS A 507 30.41 -0.18 -27.25
C CYS A 507 31.25 0.53 -28.30
N VAL A 508 32.31 1.26 -27.90
CA VAL A 508 33.25 1.89 -28.84
C VAL A 508 33.95 0.83 -29.69
N GLY A 509 34.42 -0.25 -29.06
CA GLY A 509 35.03 -1.36 -29.79
C GLY A 509 34.06 -2.02 -30.78
N LEU A 510 32.81 -2.24 -30.39
CA LEU A 510 31.78 -2.84 -31.26
C LEU A 510 31.46 -1.96 -32.47
N ALA A 511 31.42 -0.64 -32.26
CA ALA A 511 31.22 0.32 -33.34
C ALA A 511 32.38 0.29 -34.37
N LEU A 512 33.59 -0.03 -33.90
CA LEU A 512 34.79 -0.16 -34.73
C LEU A 512 35.07 -1.58 -35.21
N ALA A 513 34.24 -2.56 -34.85
CA ALA A 513 34.47 -3.96 -35.18
C ALA A 513 34.38 -4.21 -36.69
N ARG A 514 35.39 -4.92 -37.22
CA ARG A 514 35.53 -5.24 -38.66
C ARG A 514 35.40 -6.73 -38.97
N ASN A 515 35.46 -7.59 -37.96
CA ASN A 515 35.36 -9.04 -38.13
C ASN A 515 34.44 -9.64 -37.07
N TYR A 516 33.94 -10.83 -37.37
CA TYR A 516 32.98 -11.56 -36.55
C TYR A 516 33.53 -11.95 -35.17
N ALA A 517 34.80 -12.39 -35.07
CA ALA A 517 35.39 -12.81 -33.81
C ALA A 517 35.48 -11.66 -32.79
N THR A 518 35.92 -10.48 -33.26
CA THR A 518 35.95 -9.25 -32.46
C THR A 518 34.54 -8.84 -32.03
N LEU A 519 33.55 -8.96 -32.92
CA LEU A 519 32.15 -8.69 -32.58
C LEU A 519 31.67 -9.58 -31.42
N VAL A 520 31.92 -10.90 -31.49
CA VAL A 520 31.53 -11.85 -30.44
C VAL A 520 32.22 -11.51 -29.10
N ALA A 521 33.54 -11.35 -29.12
CA ALA A 521 34.31 -11.07 -27.90
C ALA A 521 33.87 -9.77 -27.22
N LEU A 522 33.63 -8.72 -28.00
CA LEU A 522 33.19 -7.45 -27.46
C LEU A 522 31.72 -7.46 -27.04
N ARG A 523 30.86 -8.31 -27.62
CA ARG A 523 29.49 -8.54 -27.13
C ARG A 523 29.49 -9.18 -25.74
N CYS A 524 30.41 -10.13 -25.48
CA CYS A 524 30.61 -10.67 -24.13
C CYS A 524 30.98 -9.57 -23.14
N LEU A 525 31.95 -8.72 -23.52
CA LEU A 525 32.42 -7.62 -22.67
C LEU A 525 31.33 -6.57 -22.42
N GLN A 526 30.56 -6.23 -23.46
CA GLN A 526 29.41 -5.33 -23.36
C GLN A 526 28.39 -5.87 -22.35
N SER A 527 28.01 -7.15 -22.48
CA SER A 527 27.08 -7.78 -21.55
C SER A 527 27.59 -7.77 -20.11
N ALA A 528 28.88 -8.09 -19.92
CA ALA A 528 29.52 -8.09 -18.61
C ALA A 528 29.51 -6.71 -17.93
N GLY A 529 29.55 -5.63 -18.71
CA GLY A 529 29.45 -4.26 -18.23
C GLY A 529 28.00 -3.79 -17.95
N SER A 530 26.99 -4.29 -18.66
CA SER A 530 25.60 -3.81 -18.45
C SER A 530 24.76 -4.67 -17.53
N ALA A 531 24.95 -6.00 -17.51
CA ALA A 531 23.99 -6.93 -16.90
C ALA A 531 23.78 -6.70 -15.40
N SER A 532 24.86 -6.36 -14.69
CA SER A 532 24.86 -6.22 -13.24
C SER A 532 24.22 -4.93 -12.73
N THR A 533 23.95 -3.97 -13.61
CA THR A 533 23.28 -2.71 -13.26
C THR A 533 21.91 -2.93 -12.60
N ILE A 534 21.23 -4.01 -12.98
CA ILE A 534 19.94 -4.43 -12.42
C ILE A 534 20.10 -4.88 -10.96
N ALA A 535 21.06 -5.77 -10.70
CA ALA A 535 21.32 -6.31 -9.37
C ALA A 535 21.86 -5.24 -8.41
N ILE A 536 22.80 -4.40 -8.88
CA ILE A 536 23.36 -3.30 -8.09
C ILE A 536 22.26 -2.27 -7.77
N GLY A 537 21.37 -1.97 -8.73
CA GLY A 537 20.29 -0.99 -8.55
C GLY A 537 19.27 -1.38 -7.51
N ALA A 538 18.87 -2.66 -7.50
CA ALA A 538 18.05 -3.23 -6.44
C ALA A 538 18.71 -3.10 -5.06
N GLY A 539 20.04 -3.29 -5.00
CA GLY A 539 20.86 -3.07 -3.80
C GLY A 539 20.83 -1.61 -3.33
N VAL A 540 21.07 -0.65 -4.23
CA VAL A 540 21.02 0.79 -3.91
C VAL A 540 19.66 1.19 -3.34
N ILE A 541 18.56 0.76 -3.96
CA ILE A 541 17.21 1.04 -3.45
C ILE A 541 17.04 0.45 -2.05
N GLY A 542 17.53 -0.78 -1.83
CA GLY A 542 17.51 -1.41 -0.51
C GLY A 542 18.32 -0.67 0.55
N ASP A 543 19.42 -0.02 0.15
CA ASP A 543 20.31 0.72 1.03
C ASP A 543 19.73 2.09 1.44
N VAL A 544 18.98 2.76 0.55
CA VAL A 544 18.44 4.12 0.78
C VAL A 544 16.96 4.16 1.19
N THR A 545 16.24 3.02 1.16
CA THR A 545 14.81 2.96 1.50
C THR A 545 14.48 1.98 2.62
N THR A 546 13.56 2.38 3.49
CA THR A 546 13.03 1.50 4.54
C THR A 546 12.15 0.39 3.94
N ARG A 547 11.95 -0.72 4.67
CA ARG A 547 11.13 -1.85 4.19
C ARG A 547 9.70 -1.42 3.80
N ALA A 548 9.13 -0.44 4.50
CA ALA A 548 7.75 0.02 4.29
C ALA A 548 7.55 0.82 2.99
N GLU A 549 8.53 1.61 2.56
CA GLU A 549 8.42 2.46 1.36
C GLU A 549 9.10 1.87 0.12
N ARG A 550 9.92 0.82 0.29
CA ARG A 550 10.69 0.16 -0.77
C ARG A 550 9.87 -0.26 -1.98
N GLY A 551 8.64 -0.73 -1.76
CA GLY A 551 7.76 -1.22 -2.83
C GLY A 551 7.46 -0.16 -3.91
N GLY A 552 7.23 1.09 -3.49
CA GLY A 552 6.94 2.18 -4.43
C GLY A 552 8.13 2.52 -5.34
N PHE A 553 9.34 2.59 -4.75
CA PHE A 553 10.57 2.86 -5.49
C PHE A 553 10.98 1.71 -6.40
N MET A 554 10.84 0.47 -5.93
CA MET A 554 11.05 -0.72 -6.76
C MET A 554 10.08 -0.76 -7.94
N GLY A 555 8.83 -0.30 -7.79
CA GLY A 555 7.88 -0.20 -8.90
C GLY A 555 8.38 0.68 -10.05
N VAL A 556 8.96 1.85 -9.75
CA VAL A 556 9.54 2.75 -10.76
C VAL A 556 10.80 2.16 -11.40
N PHE A 557 11.64 1.52 -10.59
CA PHE A 557 12.81 0.79 -11.08
C PHE A 557 12.44 -0.31 -12.08
N GLN A 558 11.40 -1.09 -11.77
CA GLN A 558 10.88 -2.12 -12.66
C GLN A 558 10.25 -1.55 -13.94
N ALA A 559 9.61 -0.38 -13.89
CA ALA A 559 9.12 0.28 -15.09
C ALA A 559 10.27 0.64 -16.06
N GLY A 560 11.40 1.11 -15.51
CA GLY A 560 12.63 1.35 -16.29
C GLY A 560 13.14 0.09 -16.99
N LEU A 561 13.07 -1.07 -16.33
CA LEU A 561 13.53 -2.35 -16.90
C LEU A 561 12.73 -2.84 -18.10
N LEU A 562 11.44 -2.49 -18.19
CA LEU A 562 10.54 -2.96 -19.25
C LEU A 562 10.56 -2.07 -20.49
N MET A 563 10.86 -0.78 -20.33
CA MET A 563 10.91 0.18 -21.43
C MET A 563 11.81 -0.27 -22.60
N PRO A 564 13.01 -0.84 -22.39
CA PRO A 564 13.88 -1.27 -23.49
C PRO A 564 13.33 -2.41 -24.35
N VAL A 565 12.44 -3.25 -23.82
CA VAL A 565 11.86 -4.37 -24.59
C VAL A 565 10.95 -3.84 -25.69
N ALA A 566 10.18 -2.79 -25.41
CA ALA A 566 9.32 -2.15 -26.40
C ALA A 566 10.08 -1.18 -27.30
N VAL A 567 10.94 -0.33 -26.72
CA VAL A 567 11.56 0.80 -27.43
C VAL A 567 12.85 0.39 -28.14
N GLY A 568 13.61 -0.55 -27.60
CA GLY A 568 14.92 -0.95 -28.10
C GLY A 568 14.89 -1.37 -29.57
N PRO A 569 14.06 -2.35 -29.98
CA PRO A 569 14.00 -2.79 -31.37
C PRO A 569 13.56 -1.67 -32.33
N ILE A 570 12.70 -0.74 -31.92
CA ILE A 570 12.28 0.38 -32.77
C ILE A 570 13.49 1.27 -33.09
N ILE A 571 14.23 1.67 -32.05
CA ILE A 571 15.44 2.48 -32.21
C ILE A 571 16.47 1.70 -33.04
N GLY A 572 16.63 0.41 -32.77
CA GLY A 572 17.56 -0.47 -33.47
C GLY A 572 17.27 -0.56 -34.96
N GLY A 573 16.01 -0.83 -35.33
CA GLY A 573 15.58 -0.87 -36.73
C GLY A 573 15.72 0.48 -37.44
N ALA A 574 15.35 1.58 -36.78
CA ALA A 574 15.48 2.93 -37.32
C ALA A 574 16.94 3.32 -37.58
N VAL A 575 17.83 3.09 -36.60
CA VAL A 575 19.25 3.43 -36.71
C VAL A 575 19.96 2.50 -37.69
N ALA A 576 19.72 1.18 -37.61
CA ALA A 576 20.33 0.21 -38.52
C ALA A 576 19.93 0.44 -39.98
N GLY A 577 18.65 0.75 -40.23
CA GLY A 577 18.12 0.97 -41.58
C GLY A 577 18.54 2.30 -42.22
N THR A 578 18.99 3.30 -41.45
CA THR A 578 19.34 4.63 -41.96
C THR A 578 20.84 4.94 -41.90
N LEU A 579 21.48 4.64 -40.77
CA LEU A 579 22.88 4.98 -40.48
C LEU A 579 23.80 3.74 -40.45
N GLY A 580 23.24 2.55 -40.68
CA GLY A 580 23.94 1.28 -40.59
C GLY A 580 24.02 0.72 -39.17
N TRP A 581 24.24 -0.59 -39.06
CA TRP A 581 24.21 -1.31 -37.77
C TRP A 581 25.29 -0.85 -36.78
N ARG A 582 26.43 -0.34 -37.26
CA ARG A 582 27.50 0.19 -36.40
C ARG A 582 27.05 1.43 -35.61
N ALA A 583 26.14 2.23 -36.16
CA ALA A 583 25.61 3.41 -35.50
C ALA A 583 24.83 3.09 -34.22
N ILE A 584 24.28 1.86 -34.11
CA ILE A 584 23.65 1.38 -32.87
C ILE A 584 24.64 1.41 -31.71
N PHE A 585 25.88 0.97 -31.95
CA PHE A 585 26.91 0.92 -30.93
C PHE A 585 27.46 2.30 -30.60
N TRP A 586 27.55 3.21 -31.58
CA TRP A 586 27.84 4.62 -31.32
C TRP A 586 26.75 5.30 -30.48
N LEU A 587 25.47 5.04 -30.76
CA LEU A 587 24.37 5.54 -29.97
C LEU A 587 24.46 5.06 -28.52
N LEU A 588 24.71 3.77 -28.30
CA LEU A 588 24.91 3.21 -26.96
C LEU A 588 26.17 3.76 -26.27
N ALA A 589 27.24 4.03 -27.01
CA ALA A 589 28.45 4.63 -26.49
C ALA A 589 28.21 6.08 -26.02
N VAL A 590 27.52 6.90 -26.82
CA VAL A 590 27.14 8.27 -26.43
C VAL A 590 26.21 8.24 -25.23
N TYR A 591 25.17 7.40 -25.26
CA TYR A 591 24.23 7.24 -24.15
C TYR A 591 24.95 6.84 -22.86
N SER A 592 25.86 5.86 -22.93
CA SER A 592 26.66 5.41 -21.80
C SER A 592 27.66 6.46 -21.32
N GLY A 593 28.33 7.18 -22.23
CA GLY A 593 29.31 8.20 -21.87
C GLY A 593 28.66 9.37 -21.13
N VAL A 594 27.53 9.86 -21.63
CA VAL A 594 26.75 10.92 -20.96
C VAL A 594 26.23 10.44 -19.61
N PHE A 595 25.70 9.22 -19.56
CA PHE A 595 25.18 8.65 -18.32
C PHE A 595 26.28 8.38 -17.29
N LEU A 596 27.45 7.88 -17.71
CA LEU A 596 28.60 7.65 -16.84
C LEU A 596 29.10 8.97 -16.25
N ALA A 597 29.19 10.03 -17.05
CA ALA A 597 29.53 11.37 -16.55
C ALA A 597 28.50 11.84 -15.51
N ALA A 598 27.21 11.72 -15.80
CA ALA A 598 26.14 12.06 -14.87
C ALA A 598 26.20 11.21 -13.58
N LEU A 599 26.44 9.90 -13.69
CA LEU A 599 26.55 8.97 -12.57
C LEU A 599 27.74 9.30 -11.67
N VAL A 600 28.90 9.60 -12.27
CA VAL A 600 30.10 10.02 -11.52
C VAL A 600 29.84 11.32 -10.76
N VAL A 601 29.10 12.27 -11.34
CA VAL A 601 28.81 13.55 -10.68
C VAL A 601 27.66 13.46 -9.66
N ALA A 602 26.65 12.63 -9.91
CA ALA A 602 25.37 12.71 -9.21
C ALA A 602 25.06 11.54 -8.27
N LEU A 603 25.60 10.33 -8.50
CA LEU A 603 25.31 9.16 -7.65
C LEU A 603 26.24 9.16 -6.42
N PRO A 604 25.73 9.35 -5.19
CA PRO A 604 26.54 9.19 -3.99
C PRO A 604 26.83 7.71 -3.72
N GLU A 605 27.81 7.43 -2.86
CA GLU A 605 27.95 6.08 -2.32
C GLU A 605 26.80 5.80 -1.34
N THR A 606 26.18 4.63 -1.45
CA THR A 606 24.98 4.26 -0.68
C THR A 606 25.19 3.02 0.19
N LEU A 607 26.30 2.29 0.01
CA LEU A 607 26.54 1.06 0.76
C LEU A 607 26.63 1.30 2.27
N ARG A 608 25.70 0.72 3.04
CA ARG A 608 25.59 0.92 4.49
C ARG A 608 26.80 0.50 5.30
N SER A 609 27.50 -0.56 4.90
CA SER A 609 28.73 -1.02 5.56
C SER A 609 29.92 -0.10 5.33
N LEU A 610 29.82 0.85 4.38
CA LEU A 610 30.89 1.81 4.05
C LEU A 610 30.57 3.23 4.52
N VAL A 611 29.31 3.68 4.35
CA VAL A 611 28.90 5.07 4.67
C VAL A 611 27.88 5.18 5.81
N GLY A 612 27.52 4.07 6.46
CA GLY A 612 26.48 4.02 7.49
C GLY A 612 25.13 4.47 6.92
N ASN A 613 24.49 5.46 7.56
CA ASN A 613 23.25 6.08 7.09
C ASN A 613 23.50 7.22 6.09
N ALA A 614 24.64 7.18 5.37
CA ALA A 614 25.22 8.25 4.54
C ALA A 614 25.80 9.45 5.33
N SER A 615 26.00 9.30 6.64
CA SER A 615 26.63 10.30 7.51
C SER A 615 28.17 10.27 7.48
N LEU A 616 28.79 9.11 7.22
CA LEU A 616 30.24 8.95 7.24
C LEU A 616 30.88 9.32 5.90
N VAL A 617 32.00 10.04 5.95
CA VAL A 617 32.74 10.54 4.77
C VAL A 617 34.19 10.07 4.81
N GLU A 618 34.40 8.85 5.31
CA GLU A 618 35.72 8.24 5.38
C GLU A 618 36.00 7.44 4.08
N GLY A 619 37.26 7.41 3.65
CA GLY A 619 37.69 6.73 2.42
C GLY A 619 38.13 7.63 1.26
N ALA A 620 38.29 7.02 0.09
CA ALA A 620 38.86 7.63 -1.12
C ALA A 620 37.98 8.77 -1.69
N TRP A 621 38.55 9.60 -2.57
CA TRP A 621 37.84 10.74 -3.18
C TRP A 621 36.51 10.33 -3.88
N LEU A 622 36.48 9.13 -4.47
CA LEU A 622 35.32 8.47 -5.08
C LEU A 622 34.23 8.04 -4.10
N VAL A 623 34.44 8.13 -2.79
CA VAL A 623 33.39 7.93 -1.78
C VAL A 623 32.90 9.30 -1.28
N ARG A 624 33.82 10.26 -1.14
CA ARG A 624 33.55 11.60 -0.58
C ARG A 624 32.68 12.51 -1.45
N PHE A 625 32.95 12.55 -2.76
CA PHE A 625 32.22 13.41 -3.70
C PHE A 625 31.41 12.54 -4.65
N PRO A 626 30.07 12.63 -4.78
CA PRO A 626 29.20 13.76 -4.42
C PRO A 626 28.50 13.67 -3.06
N LEU A 627 28.81 12.66 -2.22
CA LEU A 627 28.14 12.48 -0.91
C LEU A 627 28.17 13.76 -0.06
N ARG A 628 29.30 14.49 -0.03
CA ARG A 628 29.41 15.81 0.63
C ARG A 628 28.44 16.87 0.09
N VAL A 629 28.12 16.84 -1.20
CA VAL A 629 27.17 17.78 -1.82
C VAL A 629 25.75 17.46 -1.34
N TYR A 630 25.40 16.16 -1.27
CA TYR A 630 24.14 15.72 -0.69
C TYR A 630 24.04 16.16 0.78
N GLN A 631 25.05 15.85 1.60
CA GLN A 631 25.11 16.26 3.02
C GLN A 631 25.02 17.78 3.26
N ARG A 632 25.50 18.60 2.32
CA ARG A 632 25.36 20.07 2.38
C ARG A 632 23.99 20.57 1.97
N THR A 633 23.33 19.87 1.05
CA THR A 633 22.02 20.25 0.52
C THR A 633 20.84 19.63 1.28
N THR A 634 21.11 18.60 2.09
CA THR A 634 20.19 18.04 3.07
C THR A 634 19.95 19.08 4.17
N ALA A 635 18.89 19.87 4.01
CA ALA A 635 18.54 20.99 4.89
C ALA A 635 17.34 20.68 5.80
N ARG A 636 16.76 19.46 5.72
CA ARG A 636 15.43 19.16 6.27
C ARG A 636 15.35 17.98 7.23
N THR A 637 16.35 17.13 7.29
CA THR A 637 16.50 16.08 8.31
C THR A 637 17.38 16.64 9.42
N ASP A 638 16.86 16.76 10.65
CA ASP A 638 17.68 16.93 11.86
C ASP A 638 18.61 15.72 11.97
N TRP A 639 19.81 15.83 11.41
CA TRP A 639 20.89 14.89 11.64
C TRP A 639 22.03 15.69 12.26
N ASP A 640 22.39 15.32 13.49
CA ASP A 640 23.50 15.96 14.17
C ASP A 640 24.81 15.56 13.48
N ARG A 641 25.53 16.56 12.96
CA ARG A 641 26.84 16.38 12.32
C ARG A 641 27.89 15.85 13.30
N ASN A 642 27.65 16.03 14.60
CA ASN A 642 28.56 15.67 15.67
C ASN A 642 28.12 14.39 16.41
N ALA A 643 27.01 13.76 16.01
CA ALA A 643 26.59 12.50 16.60
C ALA A 643 27.65 11.40 16.34
N PRO A 644 27.92 10.54 17.33
CA PRO A 644 28.90 9.46 17.17
C PRO A 644 28.51 8.56 15.98
N PRO A 645 29.48 8.09 15.18
CA PRO A 645 29.23 7.16 14.08
C PRO A 645 28.35 6.00 14.52
N SER A 646 27.20 5.81 13.85
CA SER A 646 26.42 4.59 14.01
C SER A 646 27.33 3.39 13.74
N ALA A 647 27.33 2.39 14.63
CA ALA A 647 28.14 1.18 14.46
C ALA A 647 27.92 0.58 13.06
N LEU A 648 28.99 0.48 12.28
CA LEU A 648 28.90 -0.02 10.91
C LEU A 648 28.46 -1.48 10.92
N PRO A 649 27.46 -1.87 10.09
CA PRO A 649 27.14 -3.27 9.89
C PRO A 649 28.39 -4.04 9.47
N LYS A 650 28.60 -5.24 10.04
CA LYS A 650 29.76 -6.07 9.69
C LYS A 650 29.83 -6.28 8.17
N PRO A 651 31.01 -6.12 7.55
CA PRO A 651 31.17 -6.29 6.11
C PRO A 651 30.83 -7.74 5.72
N LYS A 652 30.00 -7.90 4.69
CA LYS A 652 29.70 -9.21 4.10
C LYS A 652 30.94 -9.73 3.37
N ARG A 653 31.12 -11.05 3.33
CA ARG A 653 32.15 -11.69 2.48
C ARG A 653 31.63 -11.81 1.05
N ILE A 654 32.54 -11.78 0.08
CA ILE A 654 32.22 -11.99 -1.33
C ILE A 654 31.81 -13.46 -1.52
N ASP A 655 30.52 -13.73 -1.62
CA ASP A 655 29.99 -15.07 -1.91
C ASP A 655 29.55 -15.17 -3.38
N VAL A 656 30.49 -15.53 -4.26
CA VAL A 656 30.23 -15.71 -5.70
C VAL A 656 29.47 -17.01 -5.98
N LEU A 657 29.58 -18.02 -5.11
CA LEU A 657 28.99 -19.35 -5.30
C LEU A 657 27.59 -19.48 -4.68
N GLY A 658 27.14 -18.51 -3.88
CA GLY A 658 25.79 -18.47 -3.30
C GLY A 658 24.66 -18.79 -4.29
N PRO A 659 24.63 -18.18 -5.50
CA PRO A 659 23.62 -18.50 -6.51
C PRO A 659 23.66 -19.95 -7.00
N LEU A 660 24.86 -20.54 -7.17
CA LEU A 660 25.00 -21.93 -7.60
C LEU A 660 24.48 -22.89 -6.52
N ARG A 661 24.69 -22.56 -5.24
CA ARG A 661 24.19 -23.36 -4.12
C ARG A 661 22.65 -23.37 -4.05
N ILE A 662 21.99 -22.23 -4.28
CA ILE A 662 20.51 -22.16 -4.32
C ILE A 662 19.98 -22.90 -5.55
N LEU A 663 20.64 -22.78 -6.69
CA LEU A 663 20.25 -23.47 -7.93
C LEU A 663 20.25 -25.01 -7.77
N GLY A 664 21.18 -25.55 -6.96
CA GLY A 664 21.23 -26.97 -6.61
C GLY A 664 20.28 -27.41 -5.49
N SER A 665 19.52 -26.49 -4.90
CA SER A 665 18.62 -26.81 -3.78
C SER A 665 17.28 -27.35 -4.27
N LYS A 666 16.85 -28.49 -3.72
CA LYS A 666 15.56 -29.14 -4.05
C LYS A 666 14.35 -28.19 -3.93
N PHE A 667 14.44 -27.19 -3.05
CA PHE A 667 13.42 -26.17 -2.79
C PHE A 667 13.17 -25.21 -3.96
N ALA A 668 14.19 -24.95 -4.79
CA ALA A 668 14.16 -23.91 -5.82
C ALA A 668 14.36 -24.45 -7.24
N THR A 669 15.09 -25.56 -7.41
CA THR A 669 15.44 -26.09 -8.73
C THR A 669 14.22 -26.34 -9.65
N PRO A 670 13.13 -27.00 -9.22
CA PRO A 670 12.02 -27.32 -10.13
C PRO A 670 11.37 -26.07 -10.74
N ILE A 671 11.15 -25.04 -9.93
CA ILE A 671 10.51 -23.81 -10.40
C ILE A 671 11.48 -22.92 -11.21
N ILE A 672 12.78 -22.92 -10.86
CA ILE A 672 13.81 -22.20 -11.62
C ILE A 672 13.98 -22.82 -13.02
N VAL A 673 14.08 -24.15 -13.11
CA VAL A 673 14.22 -24.86 -14.39
C VAL A 673 13.00 -24.62 -15.28
N PHE A 674 11.79 -24.69 -14.71
CA PHE A 674 10.57 -24.35 -15.43
C PHE A 674 10.62 -22.95 -16.05
N LEU A 675 10.94 -21.92 -15.24
CA LEU A 675 11.02 -20.56 -15.75
C LEU A 675 12.15 -20.40 -16.78
N ALA A 676 13.29 -21.07 -16.57
CA ALA A 676 14.41 -21.04 -17.51
C ALA A 676 14.01 -21.61 -18.89
N VAL A 677 13.27 -22.72 -18.94
CA VAL A 677 12.74 -23.30 -20.20
C VAL A 677 11.75 -22.35 -20.87
N TYR A 678 10.78 -21.82 -20.12
CA TYR A 678 9.76 -20.91 -20.69
C TYR A 678 10.38 -19.63 -21.24
N TYR A 679 11.33 -19.05 -20.51
CA TYR A 679 12.07 -17.89 -20.98
C TYR A 679 12.92 -18.23 -22.20
N THR A 680 13.53 -19.42 -22.25
CA THR A 680 14.35 -19.86 -23.38
C THR A 680 13.55 -19.91 -24.67
N VAL A 681 12.37 -20.53 -24.64
CA VAL A 681 11.50 -20.60 -25.81
C VAL A 681 11.01 -19.21 -26.23
N TRP A 682 10.68 -18.35 -25.27
CA TRP A 682 10.36 -16.95 -25.56
C TRP A 682 11.54 -16.23 -26.24
N GLN A 683 12.76 -16.38 -25.73
CA GLN A 683 13.96 -15.79 -26.30
C GLN A 683 14.26 -16.33 -27.71
N MET A 684 14.04 -17.63 -27.94
CA MET A 684 14.15 -18.25 -29.27
C MET A 684 13.17 -17.62 -30.25
N SER A 685 11.91 -17.39 -29.82
CA SER A 685 10.89 -16.74 -30.67
C SER A 685 11.30 -15.32 -31.07
N ILE A 686 11.73 -14.50 -30.12
CA ILE A 686 12.20 -13.12 -30.34
C ILE A 686 13.40 -13.09 -31.28
N THR A 687 14.34 -14.00 -31.09
CA THR A 687 15.57 -14.05 -31.90
C THR A 687 15.27 -14.50 -33.33
N ALA A 688 14.43 -15.52 -33.51
CA ALA A 688 14.01 -16.01 -34.82
C ALA A 688 13.16 -14.99 -35.59
N MET A 689 12.34 -14.21 -34.87
CA MET A 689 11.38 -13.27 -35.45
C MET A 689 12.00 -12.31 -36.49
N SER A 690 13.18 -11.77 -36.21
CA SER A 690 13.83 -10.80 -37.11
C SER A 690 14.21 -11.41 -38.46
N SER A 691 14.84 -12.58 -38.45
CA SER A 691 15.21 -13.28 -39.69
C SER A 691 13.98 -13.82 -40.41
N LEU A 692 13.01 -14.38 -39.67
CA LEU A 692 11.80 -14.94 -40.28
C LEU A 692 10.96 -13.86 -40.99
N PHE A 693 10.78 -12.67 -40.39
CA PHE A 693 10.06 -11.59 -41.07
C PHE A 693 10.82 -11.02 -42.26
N LYS A 694 12.15 -10.98 -42.21
CA LYS A 694 12.96 -10.60 -43.38
C LYS A 694 12.83 -11.63 -44.50
N ASP A 695 13.02 -12.91 -44.19
CA ASP A 695 13.10 -13.99 -45.18
C ASP A 695 11.73 -14.35 -45.77
N ARG A 696 10.66 -14.35 -44.96
CA ARG A 696 9.32 -14.78 -45.39
C ARG A 696 8.43 -13.66 -45.91
N TYR A 697 8.59 -12.44 -45.38
CA TYR A 697 7.75 -11.28 -45.72
C TYR A 697 8.53 -10.13 -46.39
N GLY A 698 9.86 -10.23 -46.51
CA GLY A 698 10.67 -9.20 -47.19
C GLY A 698 10.72 -7.86 -46.45
N LEU A 699 10.52 -7.86 -45.13
CA LEU A 699 10.47 -6.62 -44.35
C LEU A 699 11.83 -5.92 -44.26
N SER A 700 11.81 -4.59 -44.27
CA SER A 700 12.99 -3.75 -43.96
C SER A 700 13.30 -3.72 -42.47
N GLU A 701 14.50 -3.29 -42.09
CA GLU A 701 14.97 -3.22 -40.69
C GLU A 701 14.03 -2.39 -39.81
N ILE A 702 13.51 -1.28 -40.35
CA ILE A 702 12.55 -0.41 -39.65
C ILE A 702 11.23 -1.15 -39.42
N GLN A 703 10.72 -1.83 -40.45
CA GLN A 703 9.49 -2.60 -40.37
C GLN A 703 9.62 -3.77 -39.38
N ILE A 704 10.77 -4.46 -39.38
CA ILE A 704 11.10 -5.49 -38.39
C ILE A 704 11.10 -4.87 -36.99
N GLY A 705 11.76 -3.74 -36.76
CA GLY A 705 11.74 -3.04 -35.47
C GLY A 705 10.34 -2.71 -34.96
N LEU A 706 9.41 -2.36 -35.86
CA LEU A 706 8.01 -2.08 -35.52
C LEU A 706 7.22 -3.32 -35.06
N THR A 707 7.54 -4.53 -35.56
CA THR A 707 6.80 -5.74 -35.15
C THR A 707 7.04 -6.11 -33.68
N PHE A 708 8.19 -5.74 -33.12
CA PHE A 708 8.52 -5.94 -31.71
C PHE A 708 7.68 -5.10 -30.74
N ILE A 709 7.00 -4.04 -31.22
CA ILE A 709 6.09 -3.23 -30.38
C ILE A 709 5.03 -4.12 -29.73
N ALA A 710 4.48 -5.07 -30.49
CA ALA A 710 3.46 -5.99 -29.98
C ALA A 710 4.00 -6.78 -28.78
N ASN A 711 5.19 -7.39 -28.91
CA ASN A 711 5.83 -8.12 -27.83
C ASN A 711 6.14 -7.22 -26.62
N GLY A 712 6.70 -6.03 -26.84
CA GLY A 712 7.03 -5.09 -25.77
C GLY A 712 5.82 -4.57 -25.00
N VAL A 713 4.74 -4.20 -25.70
CA VAL A 713 3.47 -3.78 -25.06
C VAL A 713 2.86 -4.95 -24.27
N GLY A 714 2.92 -6.17 -24.81
CA GLY A 714 2.54 -7.39 -24.09
C GLY A 714 3.29 -7.53 -22.77
N CYS A 715 4.61 -7.39 -22.79
CA CYS A 715 5.46 -7.44 -21.59
C CYS A 715 5.08 -6.38 -20.53
N MET A 716 4.80 -5.15 -20.98
CA MET A 716 4.40 -4.05 -20.09
C MET A 716 3.04 -4.32 -19.43
N LEU A 717 2.04 -4.73 -20.22
CA LEU A 717 0.72 -5.09 -19.69
C LEU A 717 0.80 -6.29 -18.74
N GLY A 718 1.60 -7.30 -19.09
CA GLY A 718 1.80 -8.48 -18.26
C GLY A 718 2.30 -8.13 -16.86
N THR A 719 3.29 -7.25 -16.75
CA THR A 719 3.80 -6.82 -15.43
C THR A 719 2.74 -6.06 -14.62
N LEU A 720 2.05 -5.10 -15.23
CA LEU A 720 1.07 -4.25 -14.54
C LEU A 720 -0.17 -5.01 -14.10
N VAL A 721 -0.63 -5.96 -14.91
CA VAL A 721 -1.80 -6.78 -14.62
C VAL A 721 -1.45 -7.86 -13.59
N THR A 722 -0.34 -8.58 -13.78
CA THR A 722 0.05 -9.66 -12.87
C THR A 722 0.35 -9.16 -11.46
N GLY A 723 0.98 -8.00 -11.28
CA GLY A 723 1.18 -7.43 -9.95
C GLY A 723 -0.13 -7.28 -9.16
N ARG A 724 -1.16 -6.68 -9.79
CA ARG A 724 -2.48 -6.52 -9.16
C ARG A 724 -3.18 -7.85 -8.88
N ILE A 725 -3.01 -8.82 -9.78
CA ILE A 725 -3.63 -10.14 -9.61
C ILE A 725 -2.95 -10.91 -8.48
N LEU A 726 -1.62 -10.91 -8.40
CA LEU A 726 -0.86 -11.54 -7.32
C LEU A 726 -1.25 -10.96 -5.95
N ASP A 727 -1.44 -9.64 -5.86
CA ASP A 727 -1.90 -8.98 -4.62
C ASP A 727 -3.36 -9.35 -4.26
N ALA A 728 -4.23 -9.49 -5.26
CA ALA A 728 -5.60 -9.93 -5.04
C ALA A 728 -5.66 -11.39 -4.58
N ASP A 729 -4.86 -12.28 -5.19
CA ASP A 729 -4.81 -13.70 -4.86
C ASP A 729 -4.21 -13.96 -3.48
N TYR A 730 -3.12 -13.25 -3.14
CA TYR A 730 -2.55 -13.29 -1.80
C TYR A 730 -3.58 -12.88 -0.72
N ARG A 731 -4.33 -11.79 -0.95
CA ARG A 731 -5.41 -11.35 -0.04
C ARG A 731 -6.54 -12.36 0.05
N ARG A 732 -6.94 -13.00 -1.05
CA ARG A 732 -7.99 -14.04 -1.07
C ARG A 732 -7.58 -15.27 -0.27
N VAL A 733 -6.33 -15.74 -0.44
CA VAL A 733 -5.81 -16.90 0.31
C VAL A 733 -5.70 -16.58 1.80
N LYS A 734 -5.23 -15.37 2.14
CA LYS A 734 -5.20 -14.90 3.53
C LYS A 734 -6.59 -14.84 4.16
N ALA A 735 -7.59 -14.35 3.43
CA ALA A 735 -8.98 -14.31 3.87
C ALA A 735 -9.57 -15.72 4.04
N LYS A 736 -9.28 -16.66 3.13
CA LYS A 736 -9.74 -18.06 3.23
C LYS A 736 -9.13 -18.79 4.43
N LEU A 737 -7.84 -18.61 4.68
CA LEU A 737 -7.18 -19.20 5.86
C LEU A 737 -7.79 -18.67 7.15
N ALA A 738 -8.05 -17.35 7.22
CA ALA A 738 -8.74 -16.74 8.35
C ALA A 738 -10.16 -17.29 8.57
N THR A 739 -10.87 -17.69 7.51
CA THR A 739 -12.20 -18.32 7.64
C THR A 739 -12.17 -19.80 8.03
N THR A 740 -11.19 -20.58 7.58
CA THR A 740 -11.10 -22.04 7.84
C THR A 740 -10.72 -22.34 9.29
N THR A 741 -9.89 -21.51 9.93
CA THR A 741 -9.58 -21.61 11.36
C THR A 741 -10.82 -21.45 12.25
N THR A 742 -11.89 -20.82 11.76
CA THR A 742 -13.14 -20.59 12.51
C THR A 742 -14.17 -21.74 12.44
N THR A 743 -13.97 -22.81 11.66
CA THR A 743 -15.03 -23.80 11.35
C THR A 743 -14.70 -25.28 11.63
N GLY A 744 -13.55 -25.64 12.22
CA GLY A 744 -13.14 -27.03 12.45
C GLY A 744 -13.16 -27.47 13.92
N HIS A 745 -13.73 -28.65 14.20
CA HIS A 745 -13.77 -29.34 15.50
C HIS A 745 -12.36 -29.58 16.11
N PRO A 746 -12.23 -29.72 17.44
CA PRO A 746 -10.98 -30.09 18.09
C PRO A 746 -10.59 -31.50 17.64
N ALA A 747 -9.58 -31.61 16.77
CA ALA A 747 -8.99 -32.88 16.43
C ALA A 747 -8.01 -33.27 17.55
N ASP A 748 -8.44 -34.27 18.30
CA ASP A 748 -7.71 -35.02 19.32
C ASP A 748 -6.61 -35.87 18.66
N ASP A 749 -5.53 -35.23 18.21
CA ASP A 749 -4.27 -35.89 17.87
C ASP A 749 -3.15 -34.85 17.99
N GLY A 750 -2.25 -35.06 18.96
CA GLY A 750 -1.15 -34.17 19.36
C GLY A 750 -0.06 -33.96 18.31
N SER A 751 -0.41 -33.37 17.18
CA SER A 751 0.53 -32.83 16.20
C SER A 751 0.19 -31.37 15.92
N ASP A 752 0.83 -30.49 16.69
CA ASP A 752 0.91 -29.03 16.47
C ASP A 752 1.51 -28.62 15.09
N GLU A 753 1.74 -29.56 14.17
CA GLU A 753 2.48 -29.35 12.92
C GLU A 753 1.64 -28.85 11.74
N ALA A 754 0.31 -28.94 11.79
CA ALA A 754 -0.53 -28.73 10.59
C ALA A 754 -1.23 -27.37 10.48
N SER A 755 -1.25 -26.55 11.53
CA SER A 755 -2.12 -25.35 11.62
C SER A 755 -1.46 -24.00 11.29
N SER A 756 -0.16 -23.91 11.02
CA SER A 756 0.55 -22.61 11.05
C SER A 756 1.29 -22.14 9.79
N LEU A 757 1.31 -22.87 8.66
CA LEU A 757 2.06 -22.43 7.47
C LEU A 757 1.14 -21.86 6.37
N PHE A 758 1.19 -20.54 6.16
CA PHE A 758 0.49 -19.87 5.05
C PHE A 758 0.85 -20.56 3.70
N PRO A 759 -0.13 -20.97 2.87
CA PRO A 759 0.11 -21.68 1.61
C PRO A 759 0.55 -20.70 0.51
N ILE A 760 1.84 -20.29 0.58
CA ILE A 760 2.49 -19.37 -0.36
C ILE A 760 2.40 -19.91 -1.80
N GLU A 761 2.49 -21.23 -1.98
CA GLU A 761 2.43 -21.91 -3.28
C GLU A 761 1.11 -21.64 -3.98
N THR A 762 -0.01 -21.87 -3.28
CA THR A 762 -1.35 -21.67 -3.84
C THR A 762 -1.64 -20.19 -4.05
N ALA A 763 -1.08 -19.30 -3.24
CA ALA A 763 -1.23 -17.86 -3.39
C ALA A 763 -0.46 -17.30 -4.61
N ARG A 764 0.73 -17.84 -4.93
CA ARG A 764 1.62 -17.30 -5.96
C ARG A 764 1.60 -18.06 -7.29
N LEU A 765 1.36 -19.37 -7.29
CA LEU A 765 1.49 -20.24 -8.48
C LEU A 765 0.16 -20.56 -9.16
N ARG A 766 -0.99 -20.15 -8.60
CA ARG A 766 -2.34 -20.50 -9.09
C ARG A 766 -2.58 -20.26 -10.58
N LEU A 767 -2.06 -19.15 -11.10
CA LEU A 767 -2.29 -18.72 -12.50
C LEU A 767 -1.19 -19.18 -13.45
N ILE A 768 -0.12 -19.81 -12.95
CA ILE A 768 0.98 -20.28 -13.78
C ILE A 768 0.49 -21.25 -14.87
N PRO A 769 -0.38 -22.24 -14.59
CA PRO A 769 -0.88 -23.12 -15.66
C PRO A 769 -1.61 -22.37 -16.77
N LEU A 770 -2.42 -21.37 -16.41
CA LEU A 770 -3.16 -20.56 -17.39
C LEU A 770 -2.21 -19.73 -18.28
N PHE A 771 -1.27 -18.99 -17.69
CA PHE A 771 -0.29 -18.23 -18.46
C PHE A 771 0.57 -19.13 -19.34
N SER A 772 0.94 -20.31 -18.83
CA SER A 772 1.75 -21.28 -19.54
C SER A 772 1.06 -21.84 -20.77
N LEU A 773 -0.19 -22.30 -20.62
CA LEU A 773 -0.99 -22.82 -21.74
C LEU A 773 -1.25 -21.75 -22.79
N LEU A 774 -1.53 -20.51 -22.36
CA LEU A 774 -1.73 -19.39 -23.27
C LEU A 774 -0.45 -19.05 -24.04
N GLN A 775 0.73 -19.14 -23.40
CA GLN A 775 2.02 -18.97 -24.07
C GLN A 775 2.27 -20.07 -25.10
N CYS A 776 2.01 -21.33 -24.76
CA CYS A 776 2.14 -22.46 -25.68
C CYS A 776 1.27 -22.29 -26.93
N LEU A 777 -0.03 -21.97 -26.75
CA LEU A 777 -0.96 -21.73 -27.85
C LEU A 777 -0.50 -20.56 -28.74
N SER A 778 -0.02 -19.49 -28.11
CA SER A 778 0.50 -18.31 -28.80
C SER A 778 1.74 -18.63 -29.66
N LEU A 779 2.66 -19.46 -29.16
CA LEU A 779 3.85 -19.89 -29.90
C LEU A 779 3.53 -20.86 -31.04
N LEU A 780 2.58 -21.78 -30.84
CA LEU A 780 2.07 -22.62 -31.94
C LEU A 780 1.48 -21.75 -33.05
N LEU A 781 0.66 -20.76 -32.68
CA LEU A 781 0.08 -19.83 -33.62
C LEU A 781 1.18 -19.06 -34.36
N PHE A 782 2.20 -18.55 -33.67
CA PHE A 782 3.35 -17.90 -34.30
C PHE A 782 4.06 -18.80 -35.33
N GLY A 783 4.44 -20.00 -34.93
CA GLY A 783 5.24 -20.91 -35.77
C GLY A 783 4.53 -21.38 -37.04
N TRP A 784 3.26 -21.77 -36.94
CA TRP A 784 2.50 -22.27 -38.08
C TRP A 784 2.04 -21.15 -39.01
N THR A 785 1.69 -19.97 -38.48
CA THR A 785 1.21 -18.86 -39.31
C THR A 785 2.33 -18.23 -40.13
N ILE A 786 3.53 -18.09 -39.56
CA ILE A 786 4.68 -17.51 -40.25
C ILE A 786 5.24 -18.44 -41.35
N GLN A 787 4.98 -19.75 -41.26
CA GLN A 787 5.36 -20.73 -42.29
C GLN A 787 4.56 -20.57 -43.58
N TYR A 788 3.32 -20.05 -43.51
CA TYR A 788 2.43 -19.89 -44.65
C TYR A 788 2.16 -18.40 -44.97
N PRO A 789 3.19 -17.62 -45.37
CA PRO A 789 3.07 -16.16 -45.53
C PRO A 789 2.11 -15.73 -46.65
N ARG A 790 1.81 -16.62 -47.61
CA ARG A 790 0.86 -16.35 -48.70
C ARG A 790 -0.60 -16.52 -48.29
N SER A 791 -0.86 -17.33 -47.27
CA SER A 791 -2.22 -17.69 -46.84
C SER A 791 -2.65 -16.98 -45.58
N VAL A 792 -1.70 -16.53 -44.75
CA VAL A 792 -1.99 -15.91 -43.45
C VAL A 792 -1.50 -14.46 -43.41
N PRO A 793 -2.35 -13.49 -43.03
CA PRO A 793 -1.95 -12.10 -42.86
C PRO A 793 -0.85 -11.94 -41.80
N ILE A 794 0.09 -11.03 -42.05
CA ILE A 794 1.21 -10.73 -41.14
C ILE A 794 0.76 -10.29 -39.73
N ALA A 795 -0.46 -9.76 -39.59
CA ALA A 795 -1.01 -9.35 -38.31
C ALA A 795 -1.11 -10.51 -37.30
N VAL A 796 -1.37 -11.74 -37.76
CA VAL A 796 -1.57 -12.89 -36.87
C VAL A 796 -0.31 -13.25 -36.07
N PRO A 797 0.87 -13.46 -36.69
CA PRO A 797 2.11 -13.71 -35.94
C PRO A 797 2.54 -12.49 -35.11
N ILE A 798 2.19 -11.26 -35.50
CA ILE A 798 2.48 -10.07 -34.67
C ILE A 798 1.62 -10.09 -33.39
N ILE A 799 0.32 -10.35 -33.49
CA ILE A 799 -0.59 -10.43 -32.34
C ILE A 799 -0.21 -11.59 -31.43
N SER A 800 0.24 -12.73 -31.98
CA SER A 800 0.70 -13.82 -31.14
C SER A 800 1.91 -13.41 -30.30
N THR A 801 2.88 -12.67 -30.85
CA THR A 801 4.04 -12.21 -30.08
C THR A 801 3.68 -11.29 -28.91
N PHE A 802 2.57 -10.54 -28.99
CA PHE A 802 2.02 -9.78 -27.87
C PHE A 802 1.56 -10.69 -26.74
N VAL A 803 0.80 -11.74 -27.05
CA VAL A 803 0.32 -12.72 -26.06
C VAL A 803 1.49 -13.49 -25.46
N THR A 804 2.49 -13.86 -26.26
CA THR A 804 3.73 -14.50 -25.77
C THR A 804 4.48 -13.58 -24.81
N GLY A 805 4.66 -12.30 -25.16
CA GLY A 805 5.35 -11.32 -24.30
C GLY A 805 4.62 -11.08 -22.97
N TRP A 806 3.28 -10.95 -23.01
CA TRP A 806 2.45 -10.87 -21.80
C TRP A 806 2.68 -12.08 -20.91
N THR A 807 2.38 -13.27 -21.40
CA THR A 807 2.41 -14.52 -20.62
C THR A 807 3.81 -14.83 -20.07
N ALA A 808 4.87 -14.58 -20.85
CA ALA A 808 6.24 -14.79 -20.42
C ALA A 808 6.61 -13.91 -19.22
N VAL A 809 6.33 -12.61 -19.29
CA VAL A 809 6.67 -11.66 -18.20
C VAL A 809 5.77 -11.84 -16.98
N SER A 810 4.50 -12.19 -17.17
CA SER A 810 3.60 -12.56 -16.09
C SER A 810 4.11 -13.79 -15.31
N THR A 811 4.53 -14.83 -16.03
CA THR A 811 5.11 -16.05 -15.44
C THR A 811 6.41 -15.72 -14.69
N GLN A 812 7.28 -14.90 -15.31
CA GLN A 812 8.52 -14.45 -14.67
C GLN A 812 8.27 -13.67 -13.37
N SER A 813 7.32 -12.74 -13.37
CA SER A 813 6.99 -11.91 -12.21
C SER A 813 6.47 -12.75 -11.04
N ALA A 814 5.59 -13.71 -11.31
CA ALA A 814 5.04 -14.60 -10.30
C ALA A 814 6.11 -15.48 -9.65
N ILE A 815 7.00 -16.08 -10.44
CA ILE A 815 8.07 -16.95 -9.92
C ILE A 815 9.16 -16.17 -9.20
N THR A 816 9.54 -15.00 -9.71
CA THR A 816 10.51 -14.14 -9.02
C THR A 816 9.98 -13.74 -7.64
N THR A 817 8.69 -13.40 -7.55
CA THR A 817 8.04 -13.08 -6.27
C THR A 817 8.00 -14.31 -5.35
N TYR A 818 7.64 -15.47 -5.87
CA TYR A 818 7.62 -16.73 -5.12
C TYR A 818 9.00 -17.09 -4.53
N LEU A 819 10.08 -16.98 -5.30
CA LEU A 819 11.43 -17.26 -4.82
C LEU A 819 11.91 -16.30 -3.73
N VAL A 820 11.52 -15.02 -3.82
CA VAL A 820 11.82 -14.03 -2.77
C VAL A 820 11.06 -14.35 -1.48
N ASP A 821 9.80 -14.80 -1.59
CA ASP A 821 8.97 -15.18 -0.44
C ASP A 821 9.50 -16.45 0.26
N ILE A 822 10.09 -17.41 -0.46
CA ILE A 822 10.69 -18.63 0.13
C ILE A 822 12.06 -18.35 0.77
N PHE A 823 12.86 -17.45 0.18
CA PHE A 823 14.21 -17.14 0.63
C PHE A 823 14.34 -15.68 1.08
N PRO A 824 13.62 -15.23 2.12
CA PRO A 824 13.64 -13.82 2.53
C PRO A 824 15.05 -13.34 2.91
N ASP A 825 15.80 -14.16 3.65
CA ASP A 825 17.16 -13.87 4.12
C ASP A 825 18.22 -13.90 3.00
N ARG A 826 17.93 -14.58 1.88
CA ARG A 826 18.85 -14.78 0.74
C ARG A 826 18.22 -14.38 -0.60
N SER A 827 17.30 -13.42 -0.58
CA SER A 827 16.49 -13.01 -1.75
C SER A 827 17.33 -12.52 -2.94
N ALA A 828 18.45 -11.84 -2.68
CA ALA A 828 19.40 -11.42 -3.72
C ALA A 828 20.05 -12.62 -4.42
N ALA A 829 20.49 -13.63 -3.66
CA ALA A 829 21.09 -14.84 -4.21
C ALA A 829 20.05 -15.70 -4.96
N ALA A 830 18.81 -15.77 -4.46
CA ALA A 830 17.70 -16.46 -5.15
C ALA A 830 17.40 -15.81 -6.51
N THR A 831 17.34 -14.47 -6.56
CA THR A 831 17.13 -13.71 -7.80
C THR A 831 18.30 -13.89 -8.78
N ALA A 832 19.55 -13.90 -8.27
CA ALA A 832 20.73 -14.14 -9.10
C ALA A 832 20.75 -15.56 -9.67
N SER A 833 20.35 -16.57 -8.89
CA SER A 833 20.25 -17.97 -9.33
C SER A 833 19.26 -18.12 -10.47
N LEU A 834 18.09 -17.49 -10.32
CA LEU A 834 17.07 -17.48 -11.36
C LEU A 834 17.58 -16.82 -12.64
N ASN A 835 18.23 -15.65 -12.51
CA ASN A 835 18.78 -14.95 -13.67
C ASN A 835 19.85 -15.77 -14.39
N LEU A 836 20.75 -16.41 -13.63
CA LEU A 836 21.81 -17.26 -14.17
C LEU A 836 21.24 -18.41 -14.99
N ALA A 837 20.33 -19.20 -14.40
CA ALA A 837 19.72 -20.35 -15.07
C ALA A 837 18.95 -19.93 -16.33
N ARG A 838 18.12 -18.89 -16.21
CA ARG A 838 17.34 -18.31 -17.30
C ARG A 838 18.21 -17.89 -18.49
N CYS A 839 19.30 -17.17 -18.23
CA CYS A 839 20.17 -16.66 -19.29
C CYS A 839 20.98 -17.79 -19.97
N LEU A 840 21.47 -18.77 -19.21
CA LEU A 840 22.25 -19.88 -19.76
C LEU A 840 21.39 -20.81 -20.63
N PHE A 841 20.18 -21.16 -20.18
CA PHE A 841 19.26 -21.94 -21.00
C PHE A 841 18.87 -21.15 -22.27
N ALA A 842 18.61 -19.84 -22.13
CA ALA A 842 18.27 -19.00 -23.27
C ALA A 842 19.41 -18.89 -24.28
N ALA A 843 20.66 -18.81 -23.81
CA ALA A 843 21.84 -18.84 -24.66
C ALA A 843 21.90 -20.15 -25.46
N GLY A 844 21.72 -21.29 -24.79
CA GLY A 844 21.64 -22.61 -25.41
C GLY A 844 20.53 -22.67 -26.47
N GLY A 845 19.28 -22.44 -26.09
CA GLY A 845 18.14 -22.51 -27.02
C GLY A 845 18.26 -21.56 -28.21
N THR A 846 18.74 -20.33 -27.99
CA THR A 846 18.96 -19.34 -29.06
C THR A 846 20.00 -19.82 -30.08
N SER A 847 21.04 -20.56 -29.64
CA SER A 847 22.03 -21.11 -30.58
C SER A 847 21.47 -22.21 -31.48
N PHE A 848 20.47 -22.97 -31.00
CA PHE A 848 19.86 -24.07 -31.74
C PHE A 848 18.67 -23.65 -32.62
N VAL A 849 18.07 -22.48 -32.41
CA VAL A 849 16.82 -22.12 -33.08
C VAL A 849 16.95 -22.04 -34.60
N MET A 850 18.00 -21.39 -35.13
CA MET A 850 18.18 -21.22 -36.58
C MET A 850 18.54 -22.55 -37.28
N PRO A 851 19.46 -23.38 -36.76
CA PRO A 851 19.70 -24.72 -37.29
C PRO A 851 18.43 -25.59 -37.27
N MET A 852 17.64 -25.52 -36.20
CA MET A 852 16.39 -26.28 -36.08
C MET A 852 15.35 -25.84 -37.13
N ILE A 853 15.19 -24.54 -37.34
CA ILE A 853 14.30 -23.99 -38.39
C ILE A 853 14.69 -24.49 -39.78
N ARG A 854 15.99 -24.57 -40.09
CA ARG A 854 16.47 -25.07 -41.38
C ARG A 854 16.26 -26.57 -41.56
N GLY A 855 16.36 -27.34 -40.47
CA GLY A 855 16.26 -28.80 -40.51
C GLY A 855 14.84 -29.33 -40.57
N ILE A 856 13.90 -28.73 -39.81
CA ILE A 856 12.53 -29.25 -39.64
C ILE A 856 11.43 -28.23 -39.97
N ASP A 857 11.76 -27.08 -40.55
CA ASP A 857 10.87 -25.94 -40.78
C ASP A 857 10.37 -25.24 -39.50
N VAL A 858 9.79 -24.06 -39.70
CA VAL A 858 9.41 -23.12 -38.63
C VAL A 858 8.26 -23.66 -37.76
N GLY A 859 7.21 -24.22 -38.37
CA GLY A 859 6.05 -24.73 -37.63
C GLY A 859 6.42 -25.87 -36.69
N TRP A 860 7.18 -26.85 -37.17
CA TRP A 860 7.64 -27.97 -36.33
C TRP A 860 8.67 -27.54 -35.29
N THR A 861 9.55 -26.58 -35.61
CA THR A 861 10.48 -25.99 -34.64
C THR A 861 9.72 -25.47 -33.40
N PHE A 862 8.72 -24.60 -33.60
CA PHE A 862 7.96 -24.06 -32.47
C PHE A 862 7.01 -25.09 -31.84
N THR A 863 6.57 -26.10 -32.59
CA THR A 863 5.83 -27.24 -32.02
C THR A 863 6.69 -28.07 -31.06
N ALA A 864 7.95 -28.33 -31.43
CA ALA A 864 8.92 -28.99 -30.56
C ALA A 864 9.25 -28.15 -29.31
N CYS A 865 9.43 -26.83 -29.46
CA CYS A 865 9.59 -25.92 -28.33
C CYS A 865 8.39 -25.97 -27.36
N VAL A 866 7.17 -26.04 -27.89
CA VAL A 866 5.94 -26.14 -27.09
C VAL A 866 5.85 -27.48 -26.38
N ALA A 867 6.26 -28.59 -27.01
CA ALA A 867 6.35 -29.88 -26.34
C ALA A 867 7.31 -29.83 -25.13
N VAL A 868 8.48 -29.18 -25.29
CA VAL A 868 9.43 -28.97 -24.19
C VAL A 868 8.83 -28.09 -23.08
N GLN A 869 8.06 -27.05 -23.41
CA GLN A 869 7.34 -26.23 -22.44
C GLN A 869 6.25 -27.01 -21.68
N LEU A 870 5.56 -27.94 -22.34
CA LEU A 870 4.57 -28.80 -21.69
C LEU A 870 5.23 -29.76 -20.71
N VAL A 871 6.38 -30.36 -21.06
CA VAL A 871 7.17 -31.18 -20.13
C VAL A 871 7.65 -30.36 -18.93
N ALA A 872 8.07 -29.12 -19.15
CA ALA A 872 8.53 -28.25 -18.07
C ALA A 872 7.43 -27.94 -17.02
N LEU A 873 6.13 -28.08 -17.34
CA LEU A 873 5.02 -27.94 -16.38
C LEU A 873 5.09 -28.92 -15.20
N ILE A 874 5.89 -29.98 -15.31
CA ILE A 874 6.22 -30.86 -14.19
C ILE A 874 6.84 -30.05 -13.04
N GLY A 875 7.63 -29.01 -13.31
CA GLY A 875 8.26 -28.17 -12.29
C GLY A 875 7.26 -27.51 -11.34
N PRO A 876 6.32 -26.69 -11.83
CA PRO A 876 5.24 -26.12 -11.01
C PRO A 876 4.37 -27.17 -10.33
N PHE A 877 4.11 -28.31 -10.97
CA PHE A 877 3.37 -29.41 -10.38
C PHE A 877 4.09 -30.03 -9.17
N VAL A 878 5.39 -30.31 -9.30
CA VAL A 878 6.25 -30.78 -8.20
C VAL A 878 6.26 -29.74 -7.08
N GLN A 879 6.39 -28.46 -7.41
CA GLN A 879 6.37 -27.38 -6.42
C GLN A 879 5.03 -27.33 -5.68
N TYR A 880 3.90 -27.44 -6.39
CA TYR A 880 2.57 -27.44 -5.79
C TYR A 880 2.35 -28.64 -4.86
N ARG A 881 2.93 -29.80 -5.18
CA ARG A 881 2.74 -31.04 -4.42
C ARG A 881 3.67 -31.19 -3.20
N TYR A 882 4.91 -30.74 -3.31
CA TYR A 882 5.98 -31.05 -2.34
C TYR A 882 6.54 -29.84 -1.59
N ALA A 883 6.36 -28.60 -2.08
CA ALA A 883 7.06 -27.45 -1.49
C ALA A 883 6.66 -27.16 -0.04
N GLN A 884 5.39 -27.39 0.33
CA GLN A 884 4.96 -27.23 1.73
C GLN A 884 5.73 -28.17 2.66
N LYS A 885 5.85 -29.46 2.29
CA LYS A 885 6.62 -30.45 3.07
C LYS A 885 8.09 -30.03 3.18
N TRP A 886 8.68 -29.59 2.08
CA TRP A 886 10.06 -29.14 2.06
C TRP A 886 10.30 -27.88 2.92
N ARG A 887 9.35 -26.95 3.01
CA ARG A 887 9.47 -25.77 3.88
C ARG A 887 9.49 -26.14 5.36
N LEU A 888 8.61 -27.06 5.77
CA LEU A 888 8.60 -27.58 7.15
C LEU A 888 9.92 -28.28 7.50
N GLU A 889 10.51 -29.03 6.57
CA GLU A 889 11.85 -29.63 6.76
C GLU A 889 12.94 -28.56 6.95
N MET A 890 12.89 -27.43 6.24
CA MET A 890 13.87 -26.35 6.39
C MET A 890 13.76 -25.59 7.72
N GLU A 891 12.53 -25.36 8.21
CA GLU A 891 12.31 -24.70 9.50
C GLU A 891 12.88 -25.57 10.63
N LYS A 892 12.56 -26.88 10.63
CA LYS A 892 13.14 -27.85 11.58
C LYS A 892 14.68 -27.92 11.55
N GLU A 893 15.29 -27.85 10.37
CA GLU A 893 16.76 -27.84 10.24
C GLU A 893 17.39 -26.52 10.72
N LYS A 894 16.63 -25.42 10.67
CA LYS A 894 17.09 -24.11 11.17
C LYS A 894 17.01 -24.05 12.69
N ASP A 895 15.92 -24.56 13.26
CA ASP A 895 15.71 -24.59 14.71
C ASP A 895 16.74 -25.49 15.41
N SER A 896 17.00 -26.69 14.87
CA SER A 896 18.04 -27.59 15.40
C SER A 896 19.46 -27.02 15.34
N LYS A 897 19.76 -26.11 14.40
CA LYS A 897 21.04 -25.38 14.33
C LYS A 897 21.13 -24.18 15.25
N MET A 898 20.01 -23.69 15.78
CA MET A 898 20.00 -22.63 16.79
C MET A 898 20.11 -23.20 18.21
N GLU A 899 19.70 -24.46 18.40
CA GLU A 899 19.84 -25.22 19.65
C GLU A 899 21.25 -25.81 19.88
N HIS A 900 22.18 -25.65 18.93
CA HIS A 900 23.58 -26.09 19.00
C HIS A 900 24.51 -24.90 18.79
#